data_AF-A0A8H6K6A0-F1
#
_entry.id   AF-A0A8H6K6A0-F1
#
_cell.length_a   1.000
_cell.length_b   1.000
_cell.length_c   1.000
_cell.angle_alpha   90.00
_cell.angle_beta   90.00
_cell.angle_gamma   90.00
#
_symmetry.space_group_name_H-M   'P 1'
#
loop_
_entity.id
_entity.type
_entity.pdbx_description
1 polymer ?
#
loop_
_entity_poly.entity_id
_entity_poly.type
_entity_poly.pdbx_seq_one_letter_code
_entity_poly.pdbx_strand_id
1 'polypeptide(L)'
;MRTTQLTFTFLSAFTLADAAAYHKPGLYKRDLTPPANTTNGYQYQGCFVDVGRTLTGAGSFSQQMTNEVCTQYCFNKGFSYAGSEYYGECYCGDSLAKGGVVANADDCSTPCNGNATQPCGGPNRLTLYKTSLIVGPSVNPGPGEWSSIGCYSEGTTGRMLEYGIHGIDGMTVAKCTTACQGLNYILAGVEYSGECYCGNQPVNGGAPAVDGCNMLCSGNSSEFCGGPNRLNVYDFQHQFQPVPTFSTSTPPPTSALATSSSSSAAQSSSHDASSSSPSSSASHASSSSSTSGAVVDLGVSSSSAAASSSSAGSSAGSSAGSSIVSSPSVASTSSSATPTPTGPGQPATVGAWKYYGCQTEAQGARALGQATFGADDMTIEKCLDFCKAYTFAGLEWSRECWCGNSFAAGSIPAPSSDCKMTCSGNPFQYCGEGNRLSVYTIGDATQSATAAASSSAAPVSTGLPDGWTNQGCWVDNQNGRILPNQAPDDQQMTLSSCAQYCFSKGFTVAGAEYHTQCFCGNAIYGGGKPATDPTSCSTPCGGKPTEMCGGPDRMTIMSKGTPQTYAPPVPQRSGLNGSWTYEGCLEDNVGGKRTFGQQIIYAGTLTAGLCVDACAKFGYMAAGVEYGEECYCGDPSNIVTAGAKFVDESRCSITCAGNATGICGGLAVMSTYFWTGTPLYQWEYATGNAAGTYEFFIGGKCIPLMTMETIQGKVTFLEKWGTGPPNSTGAYELDVSLAPDLNRAWREMHVKTDVFCSAGLTLPDKAGRQMNIGGWSGDSTYGVRLYIPSGSAGVNGTTDWQEDAQNLRLQDGRWYPSAMVMANGSIFVIGGEEGSNGRAVPTIEVLPFTGQTPLYQDWLQRTDPNNLYPFVAVLPSEDIFVAYWNEARILDKTTFATKTILPNIPGSVNNPQGGRTYPLEGTGVLLPQKAPYTDPLGILICGGSGEGAGIALDNCVTIHPEDTTPSWTIERMPTRRVMSCIAPLPDGTYLINNGAQQGVAGFGLATQPNHNALLYDPEKPLGARITVMANTTISRLYHSESILLLDGRVLVSGSDPEDGVNPQEYRVEIFKPPYLFSPDRPSFTITNKDWQYGQTYTFQLGGQAKGTIKASLLGAVSSTHGNSMGARTIFPAVSCTQVSCTVTAPPRAGIAPPGWYQFFVLDNGIPAVGVYVRIGGDPAGLGNWPKVNGFTTPGV
;
A
#
# COMPACT_ATOMS: atom_id res chain seq x y z
N MET A 1 -50.67 59.60 -13.56
CA MET A 1 -51.38 60.87 -13.24
C MET A 1 -50.79 61.43 -11.94
N ARG A 2 -51.24 62.61 -11.46
CA ARG A 2 -50.90 63.13 -10.12
C ARG A 2 -51.49 62.22 -9.01
N THR A 3 -51.11 62.28 -7.72
CA THR A 3 -50.56 63.41 -6.93
C THR A 3 -49.83 62.91 -5.66
N THR A 4 -48.75 63.59 -5.23
CA THR A 4 -48.28 63.90 -3.83
C THR A 4 -48.47 62.89 -2.67
N GLN A 5 -47.54 62.75 -1.72
CA GLN A 5 -47.08 63.83 -0.83
C GLN A 5 -45.65 63.69 -0.23
N LEU A 6 -45.07 64.86 0.05
CA LEU A 6 -44.22 65.28 1.18
C LEU A 6 -43.37 64.22 1.93
N THR A 7 -42.04 64.17 1.77
CA THR A 7 -40.96 65.07 2.28
C THR A 7 -40.61 64.93 3.76
N PHE A 8 -39.34 64.59 4.02
CA PHE A 8 -38.43 65.48 4.75
C PHE A 8 -36.99 65.27 4.22
N THR A 9 -36.13 66.28 4.35
CA THR A 9 -34.79 66.27 3.72
C THR A 9 -33.79 66.99 4.61
N PHE A 10 -32.62 66.39 4.85
CA PHE A 10 -31.41 67.13 5.18
C PHE A 10 -30.16 66.36 4.74
N LEU A 11 -29.21 67.08 4.13
CA LEU A 11 -27.86 66.60 3.82
C LEU A 11 -26.92 67.03 4.94
N SER A 12 -25.90 66.24 5.26
CA SER A 12 -24.51 66.54 4.83
C SER A 12 -23.48 65.50 5.32
N ALA A 13 -22.58 65.16 4.39
CA ALA A 13 -21.28 64.47 4.51
C ALA A 13 -20.84 63.81 5.83
N PHE A 14 -20.40 62.54 5.75
CA PHE A 14 -18.96 62.23 5.70
C PHE A 14 -18.70 60.89 4.96
N THR A 15 -17.45 60.41 4.93
CA THR A 15 -16.87 59.49 3.94
C THR A 15 -17.14 57.99 4.13
N LEU A 16 -17.01 57.26 3.02
CA LEU A 16 -16.87 55.81 2.83
C LEU A 16 -16.28 54.99 4.01
N ALA A 17 -16.99 53.94 4.41
CA ALA A 17 -16.47 52.61 4.80
C ALA A 17 -17.62 51.57 4.77
N ASP A 18 -17.28 50.27 4.81
CA ASP A 18 -18.15 49.12 4.51
C ASP A 18 -19.41 48.91 5.36
N ALA A 19 -20.45 48.39 4.70
CA ALA A 19 -21.35 47.35 5.24
C ALA A 19 -22.20 46.72 4.12
N ALA A 20 -21.84 45.52 3.65
CA ALA A 20 -22.61 44.79 2.64
C ALA A 20 -22.68 43.28 2.90
N ALA A 21 -23.70 42.83 3.67
CA ALA A 21 -24.23 41.48 3.62
C ALA A 21 -25.59 41.39 4.35
N TYR A 22 -26.60 40.81 3.72
CA TYR A 22 -27.74 40.20 4.42
C TYR A 22 -28.10 38.89 3.73
N HIS A 23 -27.36 37.85 4.09
CA HIS A 23 -27.42 36.54 3.44
C HIS A 23 -28.59 35.68 3.93
N LYS A 24 -29.08 34.81 3.05
CA LYS A 24 -29.84 33.61 3.41
C LYS A 24 -29.18 32.38 2.76
N PRO A 25 -29.33 31.18 3.37
CA PRO A 25 -28.27 30.19 3.32
C PRO A 25 -28.24 29.37 2.03
N GLY A 26 -27.14 29.50 1.29
CA GLY A 26 -26.54 28.35 0.63
C GLY A 26 -25.77 27.51 1.67
N LEU A 27 -25.55 26.23 1.38
CA LEU A 27 -24.61 25.40 2.13
C LEU A 27 -23.18 25.76 1.71
N TYR A 28 -22.65 26.83 2.32
CA TYR A 28 -21.23 27.13 2.27
C TYR A 28 -20.43 25.99 2.93
N LYS A 29 -19.20 25.76 2.45
CA LYS A 29 -18.18 24.96 3.16
C LYS A 29 -18.14 25.46 4.60
N ARG A 30 -18.28 24.58 5.58
CA ARG A 30 -18.41 24.98 6.98
C ARG A 30 -17.04 25.46 7.46
N ASP A 31 -16.84 26.78 7.52
CA ASP A 31 -15.54 27.39 7.83
C ASP A 31 -14.94 26.84 9.12
N LEU A 32 -13.97 25.95 8.97
CA LEU A 32 -13.30 25.26 10.07
C LEU A 32 -12.38 26.27 10.75
N THR A 33 -12.76 26.69 11.95
CA THR A 33 -12.07 27.76 12.67
C THR A 33 -11.08 27.15 13.67
N PRO A 34 -9.76 27.24 13.44
CA PRO A 34 -8.78 26.80 14.42
C PRO A 34 -8.82 27.71 15.67
N PRO A 35 -8.82 27.15 16.89
CA PRO A 35 -8.61 27.94 18.11
C PRO A 35 -7.34 28.78 18.00
N ALA A 36 -7.42 30.11 18.16
CA ALA A 36 -6.24 30.98 18.07
C ALA A 36 -5.18 30.65 19.15
N ASN A 37 -5.63 30.15 20.31
CA ASN A 37 -4.81 29.61 21.38
C ASN A 37 -5.52 28.39 21.97
N THR A 38 -4.76 27.44 22.52
CA THR A 38 -5.26 26.31 23.32
C THR A 38 -4.61 26.30 24.72
N THR A 39 -4.82 25.24 25.51
CA THR A 39 -4.19 25.11 26.83
C THR A 39 -2.66 25.10 26.76
N ASN A 40 -2.02 25.48 27.87
CA ASN A 40 -0.56 25.45 28.05
C ASN A 40 0.25 26.32 27.05
N GLY A 41 -0.34 27.44 26.62
CA GLY A 41 0.37 28.49 25.89
C GLY A 41 0.62 28.19 24.40
N TYR A 42 0.03 27.13 23.85
CA TYR A 42 0.06 26.87 22.41
C TYR A 42 -0.77 27.90 21.66
N GLN A 43 -0.16 28.52 20.64
CA GLN A 43 -0.77 29.45 19.71
C GLN A 43 -0.81 28.83 18.32
N TYR A 44 -1.92 29.02 17.59
CA TYR A 44 -2.03 28.55 16.21
C TYR A 44 -1.00 29.24 15.31
N GLN A 45 -0.30 28.46 14.48
CA GLN A 45 0.77 28.93 13.60
C GLN A 45 0.34 29.00 12.12
N GLY A 46 -0.73 28.30 11.74
CA GLY A 46 -1.19 28.19 10.36
C GLY A 46 -1.42 26.74 9.92
N CYS A 47 -1.80 26.57 8.65
CA CYS A 47 -1.73 25.28 7.98
C CYS A 47 -0.29 25.07 7.48
N PHE A 48 0.27 23.87 7.63
CA PHE A 48 1.63 23.53 7.21
C PHE A 48 1.63 22.28 6.32
N VAL A 49 2.51 22.22 5.32
CA VAL A 49 2.73 21.02 4.50
C VAL A 49 3.32 19.91 5.37
N ASP A 50 2.77 18.69 5.31
CA ASP A 50 3.48 17.53 5.83
C ASP A 50 4.34 16.87 4.73
N VAL A 51 5.67 16.89 4.90
CA VAL A 51 6.65 16.24 4.02
C VAL A 51 6.97 14.81 4.46
N GLY A 52 5.91 13.99 4.60
CA GLY A 52 5.99 12.60 5.05
C GLY A 52 5.76 12.46 6.55
N ARG A 53 6.66 13.03 7.37
CA ARG A 53 6.36 13.41 8.77
C ARG A 53 7.12 14.69 9.15
N THR A 54 6.39 15.78 9.37
CA THR A 54 6.94 17.11 9.64
C THR A 54 7.18 17.35 11.13
N LEU A 55 6.44 16.64 11.97
CA LEU A 55 6.65 16.51 13.40
C LEU A 55 7.02 15.05 13.70
N THR A 56 8.28 14.82 14.06
CA THR A 56 8.89 13.47 14.18
C THR A 56 9.11 13.02 15.63
N GLY A 57 8.41 13.64 16.59
CA GLY A 57 8.47 13.29 18.01
C GLY A 57 7.42 12.25 18.38
N ALA A 58 6.59 12.55 19.38
CA ALA A 58 5.46 11.69 19.75
C ALA A 58 4.29 11.80 18.76
N GLY A 59 3.46 10.76 18.70
CA GLY A 59 2.23 10.74 17.91
C GLY A 59 1.11 9.95 18.58
N SER A 60 -0.14 10.28 18.27
CA SER A 60 -1.34 9.63 18.82
C SER A 60 -2.53 9.75 17.87
N PHE A 61 -3.47 8.82 17.98
CA PHE A 61 -4.77 8.85 17.29
C PHE A 61 -5.93 8.88 18.30
N SER A 62 -7.01 9.58 17.99
CA SER A 62 -8.24 9.59 18.78
C SER A 62 -9.50 9.80 17.92
N GLN A 63 -10.53 8.99 18.18
CA GLN A 63 -11.89 9.22 17.67
C GLN A 63 -12.60 10.41 18.35
N GLN A 64 -11.95 11.09 19.28
CA GLN A 64 -12.39 12.33 19.93
C GLN A 64 -11.31 13.43 19.83
N MET A 65 -10.48 13.39 18.78
CA MET A 65 -9.41 14.37 18.59
C MET A 65 -9.97 15.79 18.38
N THR A 66 -9.34 16.76 19.01
CA THR A 66 -9.49 18.21 18.74
C THR A 66 -8.10 18.86 18.81
N ASN A 67 -7.98 20.13 18.45
CA ASN A 67 -6.70 20.82 18.57
C ASN A 67 -6.28 21.01 20.03
N GLU A 68 -7.22 21.17 20.96
CA GLU A 68 -6.97 21.17 22.41
C GLU A 68 -6.47 19.80 22.89
N VAL A 69 -7.08 18.70 22.43
CA VAL A 69 -6.62 17.33 22.77
C VAL A 69 -5.20 17.09 22.25
N CYS A 70 -4.91 17.49 21.01
CA CYS A 70 -3.58 17.33 20.43
C CYS A 70 -2.51 18.18 21.14
N THR A 71 -2.77 19.47 21.35
CA THR A 71 -1.84 20.36 22.06
C THR A 71 -1.64 19.97 23.53
N GLN A 72 -2.68 19.47 24.22
CA GLN A 72 -2.53 18.92 25.57
C GLN A 72 -1.68 17.64 25.59
N TYR A 73 -1.88 16.74 24.61
CA TYR A 73 -1.05 15.54 24.45
C TYR A 73 0.43 15.90 24.23
N CYS A 74 0.72 16.83 23.31
CA CYS A 74 2.09 17.27 23.06
C CYS A 74 2.72 18.03 24.24
N PHE A 75 1.93 18.82 24.98
CA PHE A 75 2.41 19.47 26.21
C PHE A 75 2.87 18.44 27.24
N ASN A 76 2.02 17.43 27.49
CA ASN A 76 2.30 16.35 28.43
C ASN A 76 3.47 15.45 27.99
N LYS A 77 3.90 15.57 26.73
CA LYS A 77 5.08 14.90 26.17
C LYS A 77 6.31 15.81 26.05
N GLY A 78 6.21 17.08 26.45
CA GLY A 78 7.35 18.00 26.50
C GLY A 78 7.77 18.60 25.14
N PHE A 79 6.90 18.58 24.12
CA PHE A 79 7.20 19.09 22.78
C PHE A 79 6.70 20.52 22.56
N SER A 80 7.52 21.39 21.96
CA SER A 80 7.16 22.79 21.72
C SER A 80 6.20 23.02 20.54
N TYR A 81 6.07 22.07 19.61
CA TYR A 81 5.07 22.04 18.53
C TYR A 81 4.09 20.87 18.65
N ALA A 82 2.88 21.11 18.17
CA ALA A 82 1.80 20.14 18.02
C ALA A 82 1.10 20.36 16.69
N GLY A 83 0.75 19.30 15.96
CA GLY A 83 0.08 19.38 14.68
C GLY A 83 -0.93 18.25 14.53
N SER A 84 -2.18 18.59 14.23
CA SER A 84 -3.24 17.61 13.98
C SER A 84 -3.40 17.33 12.48
N GLU A 85 -3.67 16.07 12.15
CA GLU A 85 -3.90 15.60 10.77
C GLU A 85 -5.10 14.65 10.70
N TYR A 86 -5.58 14.42 9.47
CA TYR A 86 -6.50 13.37 9.05
C TYR A 86 -7.58 12.98 10.08
N TYR A 87 -8.39 13.97 10.47
CA TYR A 87 -9.53 13.90 11.41
C TYR A 87 -9.17 13.57 12.86
N GLY A 88 -8.31 12.57 13.09
CA GLY A 88 -8.07 11.93 14.38
C GLY A 88 -6.62 11.87 14.81
N GLU A 89 -5.67 12.27 13.97
CA GLU A 89 -4.24 12.13 14.22
C GLU A 89 -3.67 13.39 14.88
N CYS A 90 -2.65 13.19 15.70
CA CYS A 90 -1.87 14.24 16.34
C CYS A 90 -0.39 13.85 16.37
N TYR A 91 0.46 14.77 15.96
CA TYR A 91 1.90 14.64 15.94
C TYR A 91 2.54 15.79 16.73
N CYS A 92 3.67 15.49 17.37
CA CYS A 92 4.40 16.40 18.24
C CYS A 92 5.86 16.50 17.82
N GLY A 93 6.52 17.62 18.09
CA GLY A 93 7.94 17.78 17.81
C GLY A 93 8.48 19.11 18.33
N ASP A 94 9.78 19.32 18.22
CA ASP A 94 10.45 20.57 18.64
C ASP A 94 11.02 21.39 17.48
N SER A 95 11.04 20.80 16.30
CA SER A 95 11.43 21.42 15.04
C SER A 95 10.54 20.87 13.94
N LEU A 96 10.32 21.67 12.90
CA LEU A 96 9.66 21.23 11.68
C LEU A 96 10.69 20.58 10.74
N ALA A 97 10.35 19.46 10.11
CA ALA A 97 11.20 18.83 9.12
C ALA A 97 11.51 19.78 7.95
N LYS A 98 12.65 19.56 7.27
CA LYS A 98 13.08 20.39 6.13
C LYS A 98 12.12 20.24 4.94
N GLY A 99 11.21 21.20 4.81
CA GLY A 99 10.11 21.19 3.83
C GLY A 99 8.73 21.43 4.45
N GLY A 100 8.61 21.29 5.77
CA GLY A 100 7.43 21.66 6.55
C GLY A 100 7.26 23.18 6.63
N VAL A 101 6.71 23.76 5.56
CA VAL A 101 6.46 25.20 5.41
C VAL A 101 4.96 25.51 5.50
N VAL A 102 4.63 26.80 5.69
CA VAL A 102 3.24 27.28 5.67
C VAL A 102 2.59 26.94 4.33
N ALA A 103 1.43 26.29 4.39
CA ALA A 103 0.56 25.98 3.25
C ALA A 103 -0.57 27.03 3.12
N ASN A 104 -1.45 26.89 2.12
CA ASN A 104 -2.69 27.66 2.14
C ASN A 104 -3.56 27.20 3.34
N ALA A 105 -4.24 28.14 3.99
CA ALA A 105 -5.11 27.84 5.13
C ALA A 105 -6.28 26.92 4.71
N ASP A 106 -6.80 27.10 3.49
CA ASP A 106 -7.91 26.30 2.96
C ASP A 106 -7.56 24.81 2.74
N ASP A 107 -6.27 24.47 2.67
CA ASP A 107 -5.79 23.08 2.52
C ASP A 107 -6.00 22.27 3.81
N CYS A 108 -6.06 22.93 4.97
CA CYS A 108 -6.39 22.30 6.26
C CYS A 108 -7.93 22.15 6.40
N SER A 109 -8.56 21.51 5.42
CA SER A 109 -10.02 21.40 5.32
C SER A 109 -10.64 20.20 6.03
N THR A 110 -9.86 19.37 6.71
CA THR A 110 -10.37 18.15 7.35
C THR A 110 -10.91 18.44 8.75
N PRO A 111 -12.19 18.14 9.06
CA PRO A 111 -12.76 18.40 10.38
C PRO A 111 -12.21 17.47 11.46
N CYS A 112 -11.95 17.99 12.66
CA CYS A 112 -11.56 17.18 13.82
C CYS A 112 -12.67 16.22 14.28
N ASN A 113 -12.33 14.95 14.54
CA ASN A 113 -13.27 13.90 14.96
C ASN A 113 -14.09 14.26 16.22
N GLY A 114 -13.45 14.85 17.23
CA GLY A 114 -14.10 15.31 18.47
C GLY A 114 -14.74 16.69 18.36
N ASN A 115 -14.44 17.46 17.30
CA ASN A 115 -15.04 18.78 17.08
C ASN A 115 -15.03 19.19 15.60
N ALA A 116 -16.08 18.81 14.86
CA ALA A 116 -16.27 19.13 13.45
C ALA A 116 -16.57 20.61 13.13
N THR A 117 -16.13 21.54 13.98
CA THR A 117 -16.02 22.98 13.71
C THR A 117 -14.57 23.47 13.65
N GLN A 118 -13.60 22.61 13.98
CA GLN A 118 -12.16 22.89 13.92
C GLN A 118 -11.48 22.08 12.80
N PRO A 119 -10.38 22.58 12.22
CA PRO A 119 -9.57 21.82 11.28
C PRO A 119 -8.55 20.94 12.03
N CYS A 120 -8.49 19.66 11.68
CA CYS A 120 -7.42 18.72 12.02
C CYS A 120 -6.71 18.31 10.73
N GLY A 121 -5.97 19.25 10.18
CA GLY A 121 -5.15 19.09 8.98
C GLY A 121 -5.93 18.90 7.69
N GLY A 122 -5.32 18.15 6.78
CA GLY A 122 -5.76 17.89 5.40
C GLY A 122 -4.81 16.90 4.72
N PRO A 123 -4.96 16.63 3.41
CA PRO A 123 -4.07 15.72 2.69
C PRO A 123 -2.61 16.21 2.66
N ASN A 124 -1.74 15.57 3.46
CA ASN A 124 -0.37 16.02 3.75
C ASN A 124 -0.35 17.46 4.29
N ARG A 125 -1.13 17.73 5.34
CA ARG A 125 -1.29 19.05 5.95
C ARG A 125 -1.53 18.97 7.46
N LEU A 126 -0.74 19.70 8.24
CA LEU A 126 -0.91 19.85 9.69
C LEU A 126 -1.62 21.18 10.04
N THR A 127 -2.65 21.12 10.87
CA THR A 127 -3.09 22.33 11.62
C THR A 127 -2.10 22.54 12.76
N LEU A 128 -1.12 23.43 12.57
CA LEU A 128 0.05 23.54 13.44
C LEU A 128 -0.14 24.55 14.59
N TYR A 129 0.36 24.19 15.77
CA TYR A 129 0.43 25.00 16.97
C TYR A 129 1.85 25.00 17.54
N LYS A 130 2.22 26.08 18.23
CA LYS A 130 3.49 26.20 18.96
C LYS A 130 3.28 26.85 20.32
N THR A 131 3.88 26.30 21.38
CA THR A 131 3.96 26.96 22.70
C THR A 131 5.32 27.62 22.89
N SER A 132 5.35 28.73 23.63
CA SER A 132 6.59 29.36 24.13
C SER A 132 6.93 28.97 25.57
N LEU A 133 6.07 28.17 26.23
CA LEU A 133 6.32 27.65 27.58
C LEU A 133 7.23 26.42 27.59
N ILE A 134 7.36 25.75 26.45
CA ILE A 134 8.38 24.73 26.19
C ILE A 134 9.37 25.36 25.21
N VAL A 135 10.60 25.56 25.67
CA VAL A 135 11.73 25.80 24.78
C VAL A 135 12.23 24.43 24.35
N GLY A 136 12.01 24.08 23.08
CA GLY A 136 12.50 22.82 22.53
C GLY A 136 14.03 22.75 22.57
N PRO A 137 14.62 21.55 22.45
CA PRO A 137 16.05 21.34 22.46
C PRO A 137 16.79 22.28 21.52
N SER A 138 17.78 22.93 22.10
CA SER A 138 18.64 23.90 21.44
C SER A 138 20.11 23.55 21.68
N VAL A 139 21.01 24.10 20.88
CA VAL A 139 22.43 24.08 21.26
C VAL A 139 22.56 25.00 22.46
N ASN A 140 22.93 24.45 23.62
CA ASN A 140 23.15 25.23 24.83
C ASN A 140 24.20 26.32 24.51
N PRO A 141 23.98 27.60 24.86
CA PRO A 141 24.92 28.66 24.51
C PRO A 141 26.26 28.53 25.25
N GLY A 142 26.30 27.82 26.39
CA GLY A 142 27.47 27.67 27.24
C GLY A 142 27.13 27.83 28.73
N PRO A 143 27.37 26.81 29.58
CA PRO A 143 27.18 26.93 31.02
C PRO A 143 28.29 27.74 31.70
N GLY A 144 27.94 28.90 32.26
CA GLY A 144 28.86 29.73 33.06
C GLY A 144 29.93 30.42 32.20
N GLU A 145 31.20 30.09 32.44
CA GLU A 145 32.36 30.66 31.73
C GLU A 145 32.68 29.91 30.41
N TRP A 146 31.90 28.87 30.08
CA TRP A 146 31.98 28.14 28.82
C TRP A 146 31.11 28.82 27.74
N SER A 147 31.50 28.71 26.47
CA SER A 147 30.72 29.16 25.32
C SER A 147 30.72 28.11 24.22
N SER A 148 29.58 27.86 23.58
CA SER A 148 29.52 26.94 22.44
C SER A 148 30.26 27.53 21.23
N ILE A 149 31.13 26.72 20.62
CA ILE A 149 31.82 27.02 19.36
C ILE A 149 31.23 26.24 18.17
N GLY A 150 30.07 25.60 18.38
CA GLY A 150 29.29 24.93 17.33
C GLY A 150 29.51 23.41 17.24
N CYS A 151 29.04 22.86 16.12
CA CYS A 151 29.13 21.44 15.80
C CYS A 151 30.47 21.12 15.14
N TYR A 152 31.08 19.99 15.49
CA TYR A 152 32.32 19.49 14.90
C TYR A 152 32.17 18.03 14.50
N SER A 153 32.89 17.60 13.45
CA SER A 153 33.06 16.19 13.13
C SER A 153 34.09 15.55 14.05
N GLU A 154 33.92 14.25 14.26
CA GLU A 154 35.02 13.42 14.73
C GLU A 154 36.22 13.41 13.77
N GLY A 155 37.37 12.97 14.29
CA GLY A 155 38.60 12.87 13.52
C GLY A 155 38.64 11.65 12.59
N THR A 156 39.29 11.81 11.44
CA THR A 156 39.49 10.73 10.45
C THR A 156 40.48 9.65 10.89
N THR A 157 41.27 9.89 11.96
CA THR A 157 42.25 8.93 12.49
C THR A 157 42.03 8.54 13.96
N GLY A 158 40.96 9.03 14.60
CA GLY A 158 40.71 8.88 16.03
C GLY A 158 39.82 10.00 16.59
N ARG A 159 39.56 9.97 17.90
CA ARG A 159 38.72 10.99 18.56
C ARG A 159 39.29 12.40 18.40
N MET A 160 38.44 13.39 18.13
CA MET A 160 38.77 14.82 18.02
C MET A 160 39.24 15.40 19.36
N LEU A 161 38.62 14.95 20.45
CA LEU A 161 38.96 15.28 21.83
C LEU A 161 39.29 13.96 22.54
N GLU A 162 40.58 13.68 22.76
CA GLU A 162 41.06 12.33 23.10
C GLU A 162 40.74 11.89 24.54
N TYR A 163 40.35 12.80 25.44
CA TYR A 163 40.10 12.47 26.85
C TYR A 163 38.61 12.24 27.13
N GLY A 164 38.14 11.00 26.98
CA GLY A 164 36.76 10.62 27.30
C GLY A 164 36.45 10.64 28.81
N ILE A 165 35.27 11.14 29.17
CA ILE A 165 34.73 11.10 30.53
C ILE A 165 33.62 10.05 30.61
N HIS A 166 33.84 9.00 31.39
CA HIS A 166 32.89 7.91 31.61
C HIS A 166 32.26 8.00 33.01
N GLY A 167 31.06 7.44 33.18
CA GLY A 167 30.35 7.41 34.47
C GLY A 167 29.55 8.67 34.81
N ILE A 168 29.17 9.49 33.83
CA ILE A 168 28.22 10.60 34.02
C ILE A 168 26.80 10.10 33.75
N ASP A 169 26.09 9.68 34.79
CA ASP A 169 24.69 9.26 34.68
C ASP A 169 23.78 10.44 34.28
N GLY A 170 23.02 10.26 33.19
CA GLY A 170 22.17 11.28 32.58
C GLY A 170 22.98 12.50 32.12
N MET A 171 23.60 12.42 30.95
CA MET A 171 24.50 13.44 30.43
C MET A 171 23.78 14.79 30.25
N THR A 172 24.49 15.88 30.55
CA THR A 172 24.07 17.26 30.25
C THR A 172 25.30 18.07 29.84
N VAL A 173 25.10 19.14 29.08
CA VAL A 173 26.19 20.07 28.70
C VAL A 173 26.88 20.61 29.95
N ALA A 174 26.10 20.95 30.98
CA ALA A 174 26.60 21.43 32.27
C ALA A 174 27.44 20.38 33.02
N LYS A 175 27.07 19.09 32.98
CA LYS A 175 27.87 18.01 33.59
C LYS A 175 29.19 17.81 32.85
N CYS A 176 29.17 17.79 31.51
CA CYS A 176 30.38 17.59 30.72
C CYS A 176 31.37 18.76 30.85
N THR A 177 30.90 20.00 30.69
CA THR A 177 31.73 21.21 30.87
C THR A 177 32.33 21.30 32.28
N THR A 178 31.55 20.98 33.33
CA THR A 178 32.05 20.90 34.71
C THR A 178 33.14 19.83 34.87
N ALA A 179 32.98 18.65 34.26
CA ALA A 179 33.97 17.58 34.32
C ALA A 179 35.28 17.94 33.61
N CYS A 180 35.21 18.52 32.40
CA CYS A 180 36.39 18.99 31.68
C CYS A 180 37.10 20.14 32.41
N GLN A 181 36.35 21.08 33.00
CA GLN A 181 36.90 22.17 33.80
C GLN A 181 37.62 21.65 35.06
N GLY A 182 37.05 20.66 35.74
CA GLY A 182 37.66 19.99 36.90
C GLY A 182 38.98 19.26 36.58
N LEU A 183 39.30 19.07 35.30
CA LEU A 183 40.52 18.46 34.80
C LEU A 183 41.47 19.47 34.10
N ASN A 184 41.14 20.77 34.13
CA ASN A 184 41.86 21.87 33.47
C ASN A 184 41.96 21.75 31.94
N TYR A 185 40.93 21.19 31.29
CA TYR A 185 40.79 21.24 29.82
C TYR A 185 40.03 22.51 29.38
N ILE A 186 40.45 23.11 28.26
CA ILE A 186 39.80 24.32 27.70
C ILE A 186 38.72 24.02 26.66
N LEU A 187 38.65 22.78 26.14
CA LEU A 187 37.58 22.31 25.27
C LEU A 187 36.80 21.16 25.94
N ALA A 188 35.48 21.21 25.81
CA ALA A 188 34.54 20.14 26.18
C ALA A 188 33.62 19.86 24.99
N GLY A 189 33.43 18.58 24.64
CA GLY A 189 32.54 18.14 23.58
C GLY A 189 31.58 17.06 24.08
N VAL A 190 30.29 17.23 23.79
CA VAL A 190 29.26 16.21 24.08
C VAL A 190 28.84 15.51 22.79
N GLU A 191 28.73 14.19 22.84
CA GLU A 191 28.45 13.33 21.69
C GLU A 191 27.35 12.30 22.00
N TYR A 192 26.71 11.79 20.94
CA TYR A 192 25.87 10.59 20.94
C TYR A 192 24.85 10.49 22.11
N SER A 193 24.22 11.61 22.47
CA SER A 193 23.30 11.78 23.62
C SER A 193 23.94 11.63 25.01
N GLY A 194 24.83 10.66 25.22
CA GLY A 194 25.33 10.24 26.52
C GLY A 194 26.84 10.40 26.77
N GLU A 195 27.62 10.83 25.79
CA GLU A 195 29.09 10.85 25.87
C GLU A 195 29.66 12.26 26.08
N CYS A 196 30.83 12.32 26.73
CA CYS A 196 31.54 13.55 27.03
C CYS A 196 33.04 13.35 26.79
N TYR A 197 33.66 14.32 26.12
CA TYR A 197 35.08 14.31 25.75
C TYR A 197 35.71 15.66 26.06
N CYS A 198 36.97 15.65 26.51
CA CYS A 198 37.72 16.85 26.86
C CYS A 198 39.02 16.94 26.06
N GLY A 199 39.52 18.15 25.88
CA GLY A 199 40.82 18.39 25.25
C GLY A 199 41.25 19.85 25.32
N ASN A 200 42.36 20.18 24.69
CA ASN A 200 42.87 21.55 24.61
C ASN A 200 42.97 22.10 23.17
N GLN A 201 42.87 21.23 22.17
CA GLN A 201 42.82 21.53 20.73
C GLN A 201 42.04 20.40 20.03
N PRO A 202 41.41 20.63 18.87
CA PRO A 202 40.99 19.56 17.96
C PRO A 202 42.20 18.76 17.45
N VAL A 203 42.12 17.43 17.48
CA VAL A 203 43.14 16.54 16.92
C VAL A 203 42.53 15.50 15.96
N ASN A 204 43.35 14.58 15.44
CA ASN A 204 42.96 13.48 14.54
C ASN A 204 42.19 13.87 13.25
N GLY A 205 42.21 15.15 12.88
CA GLY A 205 41.51 15.69 11.70
C GLY A 205 40.07 16.16 11.97
N GLY A 206 39.62 16.23 13.23
CA GLY A 206 38.31 16.78 13.57
C GLY A 206 38.18 18.26 13.19
N ALA A 207 37.06 18.63 12.57
CA ALA A 207 36.85 19.93 11.94
C ALA A 207 35.42 20.46 12.15
N PRO A 208 35.16 21.78 12.00
CA PRO A 208 33.80 22.32 12.11
C PRO A 208 32.83 21.66 11.12
N ALA A 209 31.65 21.29 11.60
CA ALA A 209 30.57 20.69 10.83
C ALA A 209 29.35 21.62 10.80
N VAL A 210 28.64 21.65 9.67
CA VAL A 210 27.44 22.48 9.49
C VAL A 210 26.16 21.82 9.98
N ASP A 211 26.17 20.51 10.21
CA ASP A 211 25.03 19.70 10.62
C ASP A 211 25.45 18.41 11.38
N GLY A 212 24.44 17.72 11.94
CA GLY A 212 24.56 16.41 12.57
C GLY A 212 24.67 16.39 14.09
N CYS A 213 24.74 17.54 14.77
CA CYS A 213 24.77 17.61 16.24
C CYS A 213 23.37 17.82 16.88
N ASN A 214 22.44 16.91 16.61
CA ASN A 214 21.01 17.04 16.94
C ASN A 214 20.42 15.94 17.85
N MET A 215 21.24 15.09 18.48
CA MET A 215 20.78 14.15 19.52
C MET A 215 20.59 14.87 20.86
N LEU A 216 19.53 14.52 21.61
CA LEU A 216 19.20 15.15 22.89
C LEU A 216 20.15 14.67 24.00
N CYS A 217 20.50 15.51 24.97
CA CYS A 217 21.30 15.09 26.13
C CYS A 217 20.52 14.10 27.03
N SER A 218 21.13 12.96 27.37
CA SER A 218 20.45 11.83 28.03
C SER A 218 19.94 12.11 29.46
N GLY A 219 20.38 13.21 30.09
CA GLY A 219 19.85 13.75 31.34
C GLY A 219 19.22 15.14 31.24
N ASN A 220 19.09 15.71 30.04
CA ASN A 220 18.34 16.94 29.80
C ASN A 220 17.85 17.03 28.34
N SER A 221 16.58 16.70 28.10
CA SER A 221 15.98 16.75 26.77
C SER A 221 15.75 18.16 26.19
N SER A 222 16.09 19.23 26.92
CA SER A 222 16.04 20.62 26.43
C SER A 222 17.34 21.12 25.78
N GLU A 223 18.33 20.26 25.59
CA GLU A 223 19.61 20.61 24.95
C GLU A 223 20.20 19.47 24.11
N PHE A 224 21.02 19.82 23.11
CA PHE A 224 21.66 18.84 22.21
C PHE A 224 23.06 18.39 22.67
N CYS A 225 23.25 17.08 22.79
CA CYS A 225 24.53 16.40 23.03
C CYS A 225 25.04 15.70 21.77
N GLY A 226 25.45 16.50 20.78
CA GLY A 226 26.10 16.01 19.57
C GLY A 226 25.23 15.09 18.71
N GLY A 227 25.84 14.08 18.10
CA GLY A 227 25.22 13.09 17.23
C GLY A 227 26.24 12.02 16.82
N PRO A 228 25.92 11.12 15.86
CA PRO A 228 26.85 10.05 15.49
C PRO A 228 28.08 10.61 14.74
N ASN A 229 29.28 10.50 15.32
CA ASN A 229 30.54 11.08 14.84
C ASN A 229 30.49 12.63 14.79
N ARG A 230 29.82 13.25 15.77
CA ARG A 230 29.45 14.68 15.78
C ARG A 230 29.38 15.24 17.20
N LEU A 231 30.25 16.17 17.57
CA LEU A 231 30.26 16.79 18.90
C LEU A 231 29.68 18.21 18.86
N ASN A 232 28.81 18.56 19.81
CA ASN A 232 28.62 19.98 20.16
C ASN A 232 29.78 20.38 21.09
N VAL A 233 30.60 21.34 20.67
CA VAL A 233 31.85 21.70 21.34
C VAL A 233 31.74 23.07 22.02
N TYR A 234 32.39 23.18 23.17
CA TYR A 234 32.39 24.32 24.07
C TYR A 234 33.83 24.71 24.42
N ASP A 235 34.07 26.01 24.50
CA ASP A 235 35.36 26.64 24.77
C ASP A 235 35.29 27.43 26.08
N PHE A 236 36.28 27.25 26.95
CA PHE A 236 36.37 27.90 28.25
C PHE A 236 37.00 29.30 28.12
N GLN A 237 36.27 30.35 28.49
CA GLN A 237 36.73 31.74 28.50
C GLN A 237 37.34 32.24 27.16
N HIS A 238 36.88 31.68 26.03
CA HIS A 238 37.40 31.96 24.68
C HIS A 238 38.91 31.69 24.50
N GLN A 239 39.44 30.70 25.23
CA GLN A 239 40.87 30.37 25.20
C GLN A 239 41.27 29.56 23.95
N PHE A 240 40.33 28.92 23.25
CA PHE A 240 40.59 28.30 21.96
C PHE A 240 40.72 29.36 20.85
N GLN A 241 41.95 29.53 20.34
CA GLN A 241 42.26 30.40 19.21
C GLN A 241 42.45 29.57 17.93
N PRO A 242 41.44 29.49 17.03
CA PRO A 242 41.54 28.69 15.82
C PRO A 242 42.60 29.24 14.86
N VAL A 243 43.44 28.35 14.32
CA VAL A 243 44.50 28.72 13.37
C VAL A 243 43.88 29.22 12.05
N PRO A 244 44.23 30.43 11.55
CA PRO A 244 43.64 30.96 10.33
C PRO A 244 43.96 30.12 9.09
N THR A 245 42.93 29.57 8.45
CA THR A 245 43.04 28.93 7.13
C THR A 245 43.09 30.00 6.04
N PHE A 246 44.12 29.96 5.19
CA PHE A 246 44.34 30.96 4.13
C PHE A 246 43.30 30.84 3.00
N SER A 247 42.21 31.59 3.13
CA SER A 247 41.19 31.75 2.09
C SER A 247 41.60 32.83 1.08
N THR A 248 41.96 32.44 -0.14
CA THR A 248 42.22 33.40 -1.23
C THR A 248 40.92 34.02 -1.70
N SER A 249 40.79 35.33 -1.52
CA SER A 249 39.54 36.07 -1.76
C SER A 249 39.49 36.72 -3.14
N THR A 250 38.27 36.96 -3.64
CA THR A 250 38.00 38.02 -4.61
C THR A 250 36.61 38.61 -4.29
N PRO A 251 36.41 39.94 -4.18
CA PRO A 251 35.22 40.50 -3.52
C PRO A 251 34.03 40.78 -4.47
N PRO A 252 32.80 40.97 -3.94
CA PRO A 252 31.63 41.40 -4.71
C PRO A 252 31.67 42.92 -5.02
N PRO A 253 30.80 43.39 -5.94
CA PRO A 253 29.72 44.28 -5.46
C PRO A 253 28.35 44.00 -6.12
N THR A 254 27.38 44.90 -5.88
CA THR A 254 25.93 44.67 -5.99
C THR A 254 25.22 45.45 -7.11
N SER A 255 24.03 44.94 -7.47
CA SER A 255 22.83 45.69 -7.90
C SER A 255 22.68 46.29 -9.31
N ALA A 256 21.46 46.07 -9.82
CA ALA A 256 20.61 46.97 -10.60
C ALA A 256 20.75 47.11 -12.15
N LEU A 257 19.72 46.55 -12.81
CA LEU A 257 18.90 47.17 -13.88
C LEU A 257 19.39 47.30 -15.34
N ALA A 258 18.39 47.21 -16.22
CA ALA A 258 18.21 47.88 -17.51
C ALA A 258 18.71 47.25 -18.84
N THR A 259 17.76 46.55 -19.49
CA THR A 259 17.42 46.65 -20.93
C THR A 259 18.31 46.00 -22.01
N SER A 260 17.62 45.33 -22.97
CA SER A 260 17.96 45.18 -24.41
C SER A 260 19.25 44.43 -24.83
N SER A 261 19.28 43.74 -25.97
CA SER A 261 18.21 43.17 -26.81
C SER A 261 18.82 42.22 -27.86
N SER A 262 17.96 41.51 -28.60
CA SER A 262 18.17 41.16 -30.01
C SER A 262 19.47 40.45 -30.45
N SER A 263 19.30 39.15 -30.75
CA SER A 263 19.68 38.55 -32.06
C SER A 263 21.19 38.28 -32.31
N SER A 264 21.62 37.41 -33.25
CA SER A 264 20.91 36.60 -34.26
C SER A 264 21.53 35.21 -34.44
N ALA A 265 20.68 34.24 -34.80
CA ALA A 265 20.84 33.20 -35.82
C ALA A 265 22.23 32.62 -36.26
N ALA A 266 22.18 31.30 -36.53
CA ALA A 266 22.74 30.63 -37.73
C ALA A 266 24.25 30.27 -37.75
N GLN A 267 24.72 29.22 -38.47
CA GLN A 267 24.03 28.18 -39.28
C GLN A 267 24.90 26.93 -39.53
N SER A 268 24.25 25.76 -39.70
CA SER A 268 24.70 24.54 -40.44
C SER A 268 26.09 23.96 -40.11
N SER A 269 26.61 22.87 -40.69
CA SER A 269 26.17 21.88 -41.71
C SER A 269 26.97 20.58 -41.43
N SER A 270 26.40 19.39 -41.22
CA SER A 270 25.69 18.46 -42.13
C SER A 270 26.61 17.53 -42.94
N HIS A 271 26.10 16.32 -43.26
CA HIS A 271 26.70 15.22 -44.05
C HIS A 271 27.76 14.34 -43.33
N ASP A 272 28.00 13.05 -43.63
CA ASP A 272 27.26 11.87 -44.17
C ASP A 272 28.33 10.74 -44.29
N ALA A 273 28.10 9.44 -44.59
CA ALA A 273 27.09 8.45 -44.20
C ALA A 273 27.52 7.06 -44.77
N SER A 274 27.37 5.93 -44.04
CA SER A 274 27.55 4.51 -44.48
C SER A 274 28.96 4.09 -44.99
N SER A 275 29.45 2.84 -45.09
CA SER A 275 29.16 1.45 -44.61
C SER A 275 30.50 0.62 -44.73
N SER A 276 30.68 -0.73 -44.64
CA SER A 276 29.85 -1.95 -44.63
C SER A 276 30.57 -3.18 -43.98
N SER A 277 29.96 -4.37 -44.04
CA SER A 277 30.47 -5.71 -43.59
C SER A 277 31.24 -6.47 -44.72
N PRO A 278 31.55 -7.81 -44.75
CA PRO A 278 31.14 -8.98 -43.90
C PRO A 278 32.20 -10.14 -43.64
N SER A 279 31.71 -11.32 -43.18
CA SER A 279 32.33 -12.70 -43.15
C SER A 279 33.28 -13.06 -41.97
N SER A 280 33.18 -14.17 -41.20
CA SER A 280 32.80 -15.62 -41.33
C SER A 280 33.96 -16.56 -41.79
N SER A 281 34.15 -17.84 -41.36
CA SER A 281 33.22 -18.92 -40.91
C SER A 281 33.90 -20.14 -40.19
N ALA A 282 33.14 -20.93 -39.39
CA ALA A 282 33.19 -22.41 -39.16
C ALA A 282 34.47 -23.13 -38.57
N SER A 283 34.52 -24.42 -38.15
CA SER A 283 33.57 -25.57 -38.03
C SER A 283 34.05 -26.73 -37.11
N HIS A 284 33.12 -27.59 -36.59
CA HIS A 284 33.19 -29.05 -36.20
C HIS A 284 32.48 -29.33 -34.83
N ALA A 285 31.61 -30.34 -34.54
CA ALA A 285 31.23 -31.67 -35.09
C ALA A 285 32.05 -32.87 -34.52
N SER A 286 31.53 -34.00 -33.99
CA SER A 286 30.16 -34.50 -33.58
C SER A 286 30.35 -35.64 -32.52
N SER A 287 29.52 -36.67 -32.18
CA SER A 287 28.22 -37.27 -32.60
C SER A 287 27.77 -38.43 -31.64
N SER A 288 26.45 -38.78 -31.60
CA SER A 288 25.83 -40.05 -31.10
C SER A 288 25.78 -40.29 -29.56
N SER A 289 24.97 -41.19 -28.97
CA SER A 289 24.17 -42.33 -29.50
C SER A 289 22.83 -42.61 -28.76
N SER A 290 22.02 -43.55 -29.28
CA SER A 290 20.64 -43.90 -28.85
C SER A 290 20.49 -45.29 -28.19
N THR A 291 19.41 -45.51 -27.41
CA THR A 291 18.72 -46.83 -27.32
C THR A 291 17.25 -46.70 -26.86
N SER A 292 16.41 -47.71 -27.14
CA SER A 292 14.95 -47.67 -26.92
C SER A 292 14.39 -48.99 -26.37
N GLY A 293 13.24 -48.94 -25.68
CA GLY A 293 12.34 -50.08 -25.40
C GLY A 293 11.78 -50.11 -23.96
N ALA A 294 10.74 -50.89 -23.62
CA ALA A 294 9.67 -51.47 -24.44
C ALA A 294 8.53 -52.00 -23.53
N VAL A 295 7.28 -51.93 -24.02
CA VAL A 295 6.00 -52.39 -23.44
C VAL A 295 6.00 -53.72 -22.65
N VAL A 296 5.23 -53.75 -21.55
CA VAL A 296 4.27 -54.82 -21.17
C VAL A 296 3.16 -54.23 -20.27
N ASP A 297 2.12 -55.01 -19.93
CA ASP A 297 0.77 -54.50 -19.66
C ASP A 297 -0.12 -55.40 -18.73
N LEU A 298 -1.31 -54.91 -18.36
CA LEU A 298 -2.52 -55.60 -17.82
C LEU A 298 -2.61 -56.05 -16.34
N GLY A 299 -3.85 -56.04 -15.82
CA GLY A 299 -4.31 -56.70 -14.57
C GLY A 299 -4.61 -55.73 -13.39
N VAL A 300 -5.81 -55.18 -13.13
CA VAL A 300 -7.24 -55.57 -13.26
C VAL A 300 -7.78 -56.47 -12.12
N SER A 301 -8.56 -55.85 -11.20
CA SER A 301 -9.66 -56.43 -10.38
C SER A 301 -9.32 -57.47 -9.29
N SER A 302 -10.14 -57.68 -8.23
CA SER A 302 -11.20 -56.89 -7.59
C SER A 302 -11.66 -57.56 -6.26
N SER A 303 -12.50 -56.87 -5.46
CA SER A 303 -13.50 -57.45 -4.51
C SER A 303 -12.95 -58.22 -3.27
N SER A 304 -13.68 -58.36 -2.13
CA SER A 304 -15.08 -57.98 -1.78
C SER A 304 -15.33 -57.91 -0.26
N ALA A 305 -16.35 -57.12 0.12
CA ALA A 305 -17.25 -57.25 1.30
C ALA A 305 -16.65 -57.10 2.72
N ALA A 306 -17.17 -56.27 3.66
CA ALA A 306 -18.56 -55.94 4.09
C ALA A 306 -19.20 -57.02 5.00
N ALA A 307 -20.07 -56.72 5.98
CA ALA A 307 -20.61 -55.46 6.54
C ALA A 307 -20.56 -55.54 8.11
N SER A 308 -21.27 -54.85 9.01
CA SER A 308 -22.49 -54.01 9.05
C SER A 308 -22.44 -53.10 10.32
N SER A 309 -23.45 -52.36 10.84
CA SER A 309 -24.87 -52.09 10.52
C SER A 309 -25.39 -50.84 11.27
N SER A 310 -26.23 -49.99 10.62
CA SER A 310 -27.45 -49.29 11.14
C SER A 310 -27.42 -48.38 12.41
N SER A 311 -28.30 -47.38 12.67
CA SER A 311 -29.24 -46.49 11.92
C SER A 311 -30.15 -45.74 12.94
N ALA A 312 -30.85 -44.61 12.71
CA ALA A 312 -30.72 -43.43 11.83
C ALA A 312 -31.87 -42.42 12.17
N GLY A 313 -31.64 -41.10 12.08
CA GLY A 313 -32.64 -40.02 12.30
C GLY A 313 -31.96 -38.70 12.72
N SER A 314 -32.25 -37.50 12.18
CA SER A 314 -33.52 -36.73 12.06
C SER A 314 -33.92 -36.01 13.35
N SER A 315 -34.30 -34.71 13.40
CA SER A 315 -34.41 -33.67 12.34
C SER A 315 -34.67 -32.25 12.90
N ALA A 316 -34.17 -31.21 12.21
CA ALA A 316 -34.68 -29.83 12.01
C ALA A 316 -35.17 -28.89 13.18
N GLY A 317 -34.61 -27.66 13.23
CA GLY A 317 -35.39 -26.40 13.15
C GLY A 317 -35.58 -25.47 14.38
N SER A 318 -35.09 -24.21 14.25
CA SER A 318 -35.69 -22.90 14.69
C SER A 318 -36.18 -22.65 16.15
N SER A 319 -36.26 -21.43 16.74
CA SER A 319 -35.73 -20.08 16.44
C SER A 319 -36.09 -19.04 17.54
N ALA A 320 -35.23 -18.02 17.77
CA ALA A 320 -35.52 -16.63 18.22
C ALA A 320 -36.00 -16.27 19.66
N GLY A 321 -35.67 -15.04 20.08
CA GLY A 321 -36.25 -14.25 21.19
C GLY A 321 -35.42 -14.18 22.50
N SER A 322 -35.41 -13.14 23.34
CA SER A 322 -35.38 -11.66 23.23
C SER A 322 -35.74 -11.02 24.59
N SER A 323 -34.75 -10.41 25.27
CA SER A 323 -34.81 -9.03 25.81
C SER A 323 -35.49 -8.62 27.17
N ILE A 324 -34.79 -7.68 27.85
CA ILE A 324 -35.17 -6.56 28.79
C ILE A 324 -35.57 -6.73 30.31
N VAL A 325 -35.10 -5.72 31.08
CA VAL A 325 -35.56 -4.96 32.29
C VAL A 325 -35.20 -5.30 33.78
N SER A 326 -34.56 -4.29 34.44
CA SER A 326 -34.66 -3.78 35.85
C SER A 326 -34.32 -4.67 37.08
N SER A 327 -33.42 -4.32 38.02
CA SER A 327 -33.41 -3.18 39.00
C SER A 327 -34.64 -3.15 39.94
N PRO A 328 -34.58 -2.74 41.25
CA PRO A 328 -33.81 -1.56 41.75
C PRO A 328 -33.40 -1.44 43.28
N SER A 329 -32.44 -0.53 43.58
CA SER A 329 -32.39 0.40 44.78
C SER A 329 -32.30 -0.18 46.24
N VAL A 330 -32.05 0.54 47.36
CA VAL A 330 -32.26 1.96 47.81
C VAL A 330 -31.26 2.38 48.94
N ALA A 331 -30.87 3.68 49.01
CA ALA A 331 -30.31 4.51 50.13
C ALA A 331 -29.08 4.06 50.98
N SER A 332 -28.13 4.88 51.51
CA SER A 332 -27.85 6.34 51.64
C SER A 332 -28.15 7.04 52.99
N THR A 333 -27.10 7.46 53.74
CA THR A 333 -26.94 8.59 54.73
C THR A 333 -25.75 8.28 55.69
N SER A 334 -25.07 9.21 56.38
CA SER A 334 -24.67 10.61 56.08
C SER A 334 -23.63 11.13 57.10
N SER A 335 -22.52 11.71 56.62
CA SER A 335 -21.64 12.74 57.25
C SER A 335 -21.21 12.65 58.73
N SER A 336 -19.88 12.60 58.95
CA SER A 336 -19.19 13.22 60.09
C SER A 336 -17.79 13.67 59.63
N ALA A 337 -17.26 14.78 60.17
CA ALA A 337 -15.98 15.36 59.76
C ALA A 337 -14.87 15.10 60.80
N THR A 338 -13.64 14.90 60.33
CA THR A 338 -12.43 14.61 61.13
C THR A 338 -11.22 15.35 60.51
N PRO A 339 -10.09 15.52 61.23
CA PRO A 339 -9.17 16.64 60.99
C PRO A 339 -8.26 16.49 59.76
N THR A 340 -7.77 17.63 59.27
CA THR A 340 -6.77 17.73 58.20
C THR A 340 -5.49 16.97 58.56
N PRO A 341 -5.01 16.04 57.71
CA PRO A 341 -3.81 15.25 58.00
C PRO A 341 -2.52 16.04 57.77
N THR A 342 -1.49 15.77 58.57
CA THR A 342 -0.16 16.39 58.51
C THR A 342 0.83 15.69 57.57
N GLY A 343 0.34 14.79 56.72
CA GLY A 343 1.09 14.01 55.74
C GLY A 343 0.27 12.84 55.22
N PRO A 344 0.73 12.11 54.19
CA PRO A 344 0.03 10.93 53.70
C PRO A 344 -0.04 9.80 54.73
N GLY A 345 -1.19 9.15 54.79
CA GLY A 345 -1.49 8.06 55.71
C GLY A 345 -2.44 7.05 55.08
N GLN A 346 -2.45 5.83 55.60
CA GLN A 346 -3.34 4.77 55.10
C GLN A 346 -4.66 4.73 55.88
N PRO A 347 -5.82 5.01 55.27
CA PRO A 347 -7.11 4.92 55.96
C PRO A 347 -7.38 3.48 56.37
N ALA A 348 -7.57 3.22 57.67
CA ALA A 348 -7.85 1.88 58.19
C ALA A 348 -9.17 1.30 57.66
N THR A 349 -10.13 2.16 57.28
CA THR A 349 -11.39 1.80 56.63
C THR A 349 -11.76 2.85 55.58
N VAL A 350 -12.40 2.41 54.48
CA VAL A 350 -12.99 3.27 53.45
C VAL A 350 -14.33 2.67 53.03
N GLY A 351 -15.43 3.27 53.46
CA GLY A 351 -16.76 2.68 53.32
C GLY A 351 -16.88 1.34 54.04
N ALA A 352 -17.28 0.29 53.32
CA ALA A 352 -17.37 -1.08 53.85
C ALA A 352 -16.01 -1.84 53.88
N TRP A 353 -14.97 -1.28 53.26
CA TRP A 353 -13.66 -1.93 53.13
C TRP A 353 -12.77 -1.65 54.34
N LYS A 354 -12.05 -2.68 54.80
CA LYS A 354 -11.02 -2.62 55.85
C LYS A 354 -9.64 -2.73 55.19
N TYR A 355 -8.64 -1.97 55.65
CA TYR A 355 -7.26 -2.16 55.19
C TYR A 355 -6.74 -3.52 55.67
N TYR A 356 -6.32 -4.37 54.74
CA TYR A 356 -5.83 -5.72 54.98
C TYR A 356 -4.31 -5.74 55.24
N GLY A 357 -3.56 -4.86 54.58
CA GLY A 357 -2.12 -4.71 54.75
C GLY A 357 -1.37 -4.46 53.44
N CYS A 358 -0.04 -4.36 53.53
CA CYS A 358 0.83 -4.37 52.37
C CYS A 358 1.11 -5.83 51.96
N GLN A 359 1.04 -6.13 50.67
CA GLN A 359 1.35 -7.46 50.10
C GLN A 359 2.41 -7.32 49.02
N THR A 360 3.28 -8.32 48.84
CA THR A 360 4.11 -8.41 47.64
C THR A 360 3.27 -8.79 46.43
N GLU A 361 3.82 -8.54 45.24
CA GLU A 361 3.37 -9.29 44.06
C GLU A 361 3.63 -10.80 44.21
N ALA A 362 2.95 -11.62 43.39
CA ALA A 362 3.20 -13.05 43.33
C ALA A 362 4.38 -13.37 42.39
N GLN A 363 4.98 -14.56 42.56
CA GLN A 363 6.23 -14.91 41.90
C GLN A 363 6.00 -15.21 40.40
N GLY A 364 6.18 -14.17 39.57
CA GLY A 364 5.91 -14.21 38.13
C GLY A 364 4.44 -13.95 37.74
N ALA A 365 3.60 -13.47 38.65
CA ALA A 365 2.18 -13.21 38.42
C ALA A 365 1.66 -12.05 39.28
N ARG A 366 0.54 -11.43 38.88
CA ARG A 366 -0.15 -10.43 39.70
C ARG A 366 -0.82 -11.10 40.92
N ALA A 367 -0.62 -10.56 42.11
CA ALA A 367 -1.18 -11.03 43.38
C ALA A 367 -2.70 -11.01 43.37
N LEU A 368 -3.31 -10.00 42.73
CA LEU A 368 -4.74 -9.91 42.44
C LEU A 368 -4.90 -9.72 40.92
N GLY A 369 -5.39 -10.75 40.22
CA GLY A 369 -5.38 -10.80 38.75
C GLY A 369 -6.76 -10.95 38.09
N GLN A 370 -7.87 -10.72 38.80
CA GLN A 370 -9.22 -11.01 38.29
C GLN A 370 -9.92 -9.81 37.64
N ALA A 371 -9.49 -8.58 37.96
CA ALA A 371 -9.75 -7.37 37.19
C ALA A 371 -8.65 -6.34 37.47
N THR A 372 -8.48 -5.38 36.56
CA THR A 372 -7.49 -4.29 36.70
C THR A 372 -8.04 -2.98 36.14
N PHE A 373 -7.61 -1.87 36.73
CA PHE A 373 -7.99 -0.51 36.37
C PHE A 373 -6.82 0.46 36.66
N GLY A 374 -6.51 1.33 35.71
CA GLY A 374 -5.45 2.34 35.86
C GLY A 374 -6.00 3.74 35.60
N ALA A 375 -5.65 4.70 36.44
CA ALA A 375 -6.07 6.10 36.32
C ALA A 375 -4.99 7.04 36.83
N ASP A 376 -4.68 8.09 36.06
CA ASP A 376 -3.66 9.08 36.45
C ASP A 376 -4.14 10.03 37.56
N ASP A 377 -5.39 9.90 37.99
CA ASP A 377 -5.98 10.55 39.16
C ASP A 377 -6.56 9.51 40.16
N MET A 378 -5.89 8.36 40.31
CA MET A 378 -6.30 7.26 41.21
C MET A 378 -6.41 7.71 42.67
N THR A 379 -7.44 7.21 43.36
CA THR A 379 -7.59 7.30 44.83
C THR A 379 -8.00 5.94 45.37
N ILE A 380 -7.90 5.76 46.69
CA ILE A 380 -8.33 4.52 47.34
C ILE A 380 -9.84 4.28 47.08
N GLU A 381 -10.67 5.32 47.17
CA GLU A 381 -12.11 5.25 46.90
C GLU A 381 -12.43 4.78 45.47
N LYS A 382 -11.68 5.25 44.46
CA LYS A 382 -11.88 4.85 43.06
C LYS A 382 -11.59 3.37 42.83
N CYS A 383 -10.48 2.87 43.39
CA CYS A 383 -10.17 1.45 43.27
C CYS A 383 -11.21 0.57 43.98
N LEU A 384 -11.67 1.00 45.15
CA LEU A 384 -12.66 0.24 45.93
C LEU A 384 -14.06 0.25 45.33
N ASP A 385 -14.45 1.31 44.61
CA ASP A 385 -15.69 1.30 43.81
C ASP A 385 -15.55 0.47 42.52
N PHE A 386 -14.37 0.42 41.90
CA PHE A 386 -14.11 -0.50 40.79
C PHE A 386 -14.15 -1.97 41.25
N CYS A 387 -13.44 -2.32 42.33
CA CYS A 387 -13.34 -3.68 42.85
C CYS A 387 -14.55 -4.15 43.69
N LYS A 388 -15.67 -3.41 43.75
CA LYS A 388 -16.85 -3.72 44.61
C LYS A 388 -17.55 -5.07 44.36
N ALA A 389 -17.14 -5.82 43.34
CA ALA A 389 -17.58 -7.19 43.07
C ALA A 389 -16.64 -8.29 43.61
N TYR A 390 -15.54 -7.92 44.29
CA TYR A 390 -14.47 -8.84 44.71
C TYR A 390 -14.19 -8.76 46.23
N THR A 391 -13.58 -9.81 46.79
CA THR A 391 -13.18 -9.86 48.22
C THR A 391 -12.07 -8.85 48.54
N PHE A 392 -11.08 -8.72 47.65
CA PHE A 392 -9.89 -7.89 47.82
C PHE A 392 -9.71 -6.88 46.69
N ALA A 393 -9.15 -5.72 47.06
CA ALA A 393 -8.75 -4.64 46.15
C ALA A 393 -7.35 -4.15 46.56
N GLY A 394 -6.37 -4.24 45.66
CA GLY A 394 -4.99 -3.83 45.88
C GLY A 394 -4.60 -2.66 45.00
N LEU A 395 -4.06 -1.60 45.59
CA LEU A 395 -3.55 -0.44 44.85
C LEU A 395 -2.03 -0.53 44.72
N GLU A 396 -1.51 -0.27 43.52
CA GLU A 396 -0.08 -0.33 43.21
C GLU A 396 0.39 0.88 42.38
N TRP A 397 1.70 1.16 42.45
CA TRP A 397 2.42 2.11 41.60
C TRP A 397 1.73 3.48 41.41
N SER A 398 1.14 4.03 42.47
CA SER A 398 0.39 5.31 42.53
C SER A 398 -0.93 5.37 41.73
N ARG A 399 -1.03 4.64 40.61
CA ARG A 399 -2.06 4.79 39.58
C ARG A 399 -2.83 3.51 39.24
N GLU A 400 -2.44 2.36 39.78
CA GLU A 400 -2.99 1.05 39.42
C GLU A 400 -3.88 0.45 40.52
N CYS A 401 -4.89 -0.30 40.10
CA CYS A 401 -5.88 -0.96 40.94
C CYS A 401 -6.10 -2.38 40.44
N TRP A 402 -6.06 -3.35 41.35
CA TRP A 402 -6.04 -4.79 41.07
C TRP A 402 -7.05 -5.51 41.95
N CYS A 403 -8.00 -6.25 41.38
CA CYS A 403 -9.09 -6.90 42.11
C CYS A 403 -8.95 -8.43 42.12
N GLY A 404 -9.41 -9.08 43.19
CA GLY A 404 -9.52 -10.54 43.23
C GLY A 404 -10.16 -11.10 44.49
N ASN A 405 -10.63 -12.35 44.43
CA ASN A 405 -11.28 -13.03 45.55
C ASN A 405 -10.31 -13.80 46.46
N SER A 406 -9.06 -13.98 46.02
CA SER A 406 -7.95 -14.59 46.75
C SER A 406 -6.62 -14.14 46.13
N PHE A 407 -5.53 -14.15 46.91
CA PHE A 407 -4.20 -13.88 46.39
C PHE A 407 -3.64 -15.04 45.55
N ALA A 408 -2.85 -14.72 44.53
CA ALA A 408 -2.06 -15.70 43.79
C ALA A 408 -0.91 -16.29 44.63
N ALA A 409 -0.55 -17.55 44.38
CA ALA A 409 0.49 -18.25 45.12
C ALA A 409 1.85 -17.55 44.99
N GLY A 410 2.50 -17.27 46.13
CA GLY A 410 3.75 -16.51 46.20
C GLY A 410 3.57 -15.04 46.60
N SER A 411 2.35 -14.50 46.57
CA SER A 411 2.01 -13.23 47.25
C SER A 411 2.16 -13.43 48.76
N ILE A 412 2.97 -12.61 49.42
CA ILE A 412 3.21 -12.68 50.88
C ILE A 412 3.08 -11.32 51.56
N PRO A 413 2.81 -11.26 52.88
CA PRO A 413 2.70 -10.01 53.61
C PRO A 413 4.02 -9.23 53.61
N ALA A 414 3.95 -7.95 53.28
CA ALA A 414 5.08 -7.02 53.30
C ALA A 414 4.94 -6.03 54.48
N PRO A 415 6.04 -5.41 54.95
CA PRO A 415 5.98 -4.30 55.91
C PRO A 415 5.07 -3.18 55.39
N SER A 416 4.28 -2.55 56.27
CA SER A 416 3.43 -1.42 55.88
C SER A 416 4.21 -0.20 55.38
N SER A 417 5.50 -0.10 55.76
CA SER A 417 6.46 0.89 55.24
C SER A 417 6.92 0.63 53.80
N ASP A 418 6.65 -0.54 53.23
CA ASP A 418 6.98 -0.82 51.83
C ASP A 418 5.98 -0.07 50.93
N CYS A 419 4.68 -0.20 51.20
CA CYS A 419 3.58 0.47 50.52
C CYS A 419 3.46 1.97 50.87
N LYS A 420 4.42 2.78 50.42
CA LYS A 420 4.57 4.21 50.77
C LYS A 420 4.44 5.18 49.59
N MET A 421 4.10 4.70 48.39
CA MET A 421 3.88 5.56 47.23
C MET A 421 2.51 6.25 47.35
N THR A 422 2.47 7.58 47.23
CA THR A 422 1.22 8.34 47.32
C THR A 422 0.32 8.11 46.11
N CYS A 423 -1.00 8.10 46.32
CA CYS A 423 -1.98 7.98 45.23
C CYS A 423 -1.94 9.18 44.28
N SER A 424 -1.98 8.93 42.97
CA SER A 424 -1.81 9.95 41.93
C SER A 424 -2.89 11.04 41.95
N GLY A 425 -4.13 10.70 42.28
CA GLY A 425 -5.23 11.64 42.51
C GLY A 425 -5.44 12.07 43.96
N ASN A 426 -4.66 11.55 44.92
CA ASN A 426 -4.75 11.96 46.32
C ASN A 426 -3.40 11.83 47.06
N PRO A 427 -2.59 12.91 47.14
CA PRO A 427 -1.28 12.87 47.78
C PRO A 427 -1.31 12.70 49.31
N PHE A 428 -2.48 12.50 49.92
CA PHE A 428 -2.65 12.21 51.34
C PHE A 428 -2.98 10.73 51.64
N GLN A 429 -2.99 9.86 50.62
CA GLN A 429 -3.25 8.41 50.71
C GLN A 429 -2.11 7.61 50.08
N TYR A 430 -1.88 6.34 50.49
CA TYR A 430 -0.90 5.46 49.84
C TYR A 430 -1.55 4.41 48.91
N CYS A 431 -1.00 4.32 47.70
CA CYS A 431 -1.40 3.43 46.61
C CYS A 431 -0.24 2.47 46.27
N GLY A 432 0.19 1.69 47.26
CA GLY A 432 1.22 0.67 47.10
C GLY A 432 2.64 1.22 46.99
N GLU A 433 3.49 0.51 46.26
CA GLU A 433 4.87 0.81 45.85
C GLU A 433 5.26 -0.23 44.76
N GLY A 434 6.43 -0.18 44.14
CA GLY A 434 6.84 -1.18 43.13
C GLY A 434 6.89 -2.63 43.67
N ASN A 435 6.09 -3.53 43.08
CA ASN A 435 5.89 -4.91 43.52
C ASN A 435 5.27 -5.00 44.95
N ARG A 436 4.39 -4.05 45.29
CA ARG A 436 3.83 -3.85 46.64
C ARG A 436 2.42 -3.26 46.59
N LEU A 437 1.41 -4.08 46.88
CA LEU A 437 0.02 -3.66 46.85
C LEU A 437 -0.46 -3.17 48.22
N SER A 438 -1.07 -1.99 48.28
CA SER A 438 -1.90 -1.55 49.40
C SER A 438 -3.26 -2.23 49.31
N VAL A 439 -3.46 -3.31 50.07
CA VAL A 439 -4.67 -4.16 49.93
C VAL A 439 -5.74 -3.82 50.96
N TYR A 440 -6.97 -3.78 50.50
CA TYR A 440 -8.22 -3.70 51.27
C TYR A 440 -9.06 -4.96 51.08
N THR A 441 -9.89 -5.29 52.07
CA THR A 441 -10.82 -6.44 52.06
C THR A 441 -12.22 -6.04 52.53
N ILE A 442 -13.24 -6.74 52.02
CA ILE A 442 -14.56 -6.82 52.66
C ILE A 442 -14.62 -8.14 53.46
N GLY A 443 -15.19 -8.09 54.67
CA GLY A 443 -15.30 -9.26 55.57
C GLY A 443 -14.14 -9.42 56.58
N ASP A 444 -14.25 -10.42 57.45
CA ASP A 444 -13.38 -10.62 58.62
C ASP A 444 -12.21 -11.60 58.36
N ALA A 445 -11.45 -11.36 57.29
CA ALA A 445 -10.23 -12.09 56.99
C ALA A 445 -9.04 -11.54 57.83
N THR A 446 -8.56 -12.31 58.81
CA THR A 446 -7.37 -11.97 59.62
C THR A 446 -6.28 -13.04 59.51
N GLN A 447 -5.03 -12.62 59.70
CA GLN A 447 -3.83 -13.38 59.36
C GLN A 447 -3.32 -14.21 60.55
N SER A 448 -2.83 -15.42 60.30
CA SER A 448 -2.36 -16.35 61.34
C SER A 448 -1.12 -17.14 60.87
N ALA A 449 -0.30 -17.63 61.79
CA ALA A 449 1.08 -18.10 61.52
C ALA A 449 1.42 -19.47 62.15
N THR A 450 2.64 -19.98 61.85
CA THR A 450 3.27 -21.23 62.34
C THR A 450 2.69 -22.55 61.77
N ALA A 451 3.38 -23.69 61.76
CA ALA A 451 4.81 -24.04 61.61
C ALA A 451 4.95 -25.58 61.40
N ALA A 452 6.03 -26.08 60.78
CA ALA A 452 6.34 -27.53 60.66
C ALA A 452 7.85 -27.79 60.49
N ALA A 453 8.34 -29.01 60.73
CA ALA A 453 9.78 -29.29 60.90
C ALA A 453 10.30 -30.63 60.33
N SER A 454 11.58 -30.58 59.90
CA SER A 454 12.62 -31.64 59.92
C SER A 454 12.41 -33.04 59.32
N SER A 455 13.27 -33.42 58.37
CA SER A 455 14.04 -34.69 58.40
C SER A 455 15.22 -34.69 57.39
N SER A 456 16.17 -35.63 57.54
CA SER A 456 17.42 -35.78 56.76
C SER A 456 17.32 -36.91 55.71
N ALA A 457 18.19 -37.08 54.70
CA ALA A 457 19.56 -36.58 54.46
C ALA A 457 19.87 -36.41 52.94
N ALA A 458 21.09 -35.97 52.59
CA ALA A 458 21.52 -35.60 51.23
C ALA A 458 21.76 -36.81 50.26
N PRO A 459 21.87 -36.56 48.94
CA PRO A 459 23.17 -36.16 48.39
C PRO A 459 23.20 -34.78 47.71
N VAL A 460 24.43 -34.31 47.46
CA VAL A 460 24.84 -32.96 47.00
C VAL A 460 23.92 -32.31 45.95
N SER A 461 23.27 -31.21 46.33
CA SER A 461 22.62 -30.29 45.39
C SER A 461 23.67 -29.41 44.68
N THR A 462 23.55 -29.29 43.36
CA THR A 462 24.30 -28.34 42.53
C THR A 462 23.63 -26.97 42.40
N GLY A 463 22.46 -26.77 43.02
CA GLY A 463 21.66 -25.54 42.89
C GLY A 463 21.01 -25.34 41.51
N LEU A 464 21.09 -26.32 40.60
CA LEU A 464 20.41 -26.27 39.30
C LEU A 464 18.89 -26.46 39.47
N PRO A 465 18.05 -25.94 38.55
CA PRO A 465 16.59 -26.13 38.62
C PRO A 465 16.17 -27.60 38.44
N ASP A 466 14.93 -27.94 38.83
CA ASP A 466 14.45 -29.33 38.82
C ASP A 466 14.52 -29.99 37.43
N GLY A 467 15.22 -31.12 37.38
CA GLY A 467 15.49 -31.89 36.16
C GLY A 467 16.69 -31.40 35.33
N TRP A 468 17.42 -30.36 35.78
CA TRP A 468 18.63 -29.88 35.11
C TRP A 468 19.89 -30.58 35.62
N THR A 469 20.82 -30.85 34.71
CA THR A 469 22.15 -31.39 35.03
C THR A 469 23.23 -30.63 34.24
N ASN A 470 24.43 -30.56 34.84
CA ASN A 470 25.63 -30.02 34.18
C ASN A 470 26.11 -31.03 33.11
N GLN A 471 26.18 -30.60 31.85
CA GLN A 471 26.58 -31.39 30.69
C GLN A 471 28.09 -31.32 30.41
N GLY A 472 28.87 -30.71 31.31
CA GLY A 472 30.31 -30.53 31.20
C GLY A 472 30.71 -29.37 30.29
N CYS A 473 31.94 -29.46 29.79
CA CYS A 473 32.54 -28.45 28.92
C CYS A 473 32.21 -28.71 27.45
N TRP A 474 31.78 -27.68 26.72
CA TRP A 474 31.45 -27.75 25.30
C TRP A 474 32.29 -26.76 24.49
N VAL A 475 32.57 -27.10 23.23
CA VAL A 475 33.24 -26.21 22.27
C VAL A 475 32.24 -25.17 21.79
N ASP A 476 32.52 -23.90 22.09
CA ASP A 476 31.77 -22.74 21.62
C ASP A 476 32.55 -22.00 20.51
N ASN A 477 31.93 -20.99 19.88
CA ASN A 477 32.46 -20.11 18.82
C ASN A 477 32.98 -20.78 17.52
N GLN A 478 33.22 -22.09 17.50
CA GLN A 478 33.80 -22.81 16.36
C GLN A 478 33.03 -22.58 15.04
N ASN A 479 31.72 -22.33 15.10
CA ASN A 479 30.93 -21.84 13.97
C ASN A 479 29.94 -20.75 14.46
N GLY A 480 30.42 -19.82 15.30
CA GLY A 480 29.59 -18.89 16.07
C GLY A 480 29.10 -19.46 17.40
N ARG A 481 28.34 -18.64 18.16
CA ARG A 481 27.83 -18.96 19.50
C ARG A 481 26.87 -20.17 19.47
N ILE A 482 27.10 -21.14 20.35
CA ILE A 482 26.29 -22.36 20.45
C ILE A 482 25.00 -22.18 21.27
N LEU A 483 24.85 -21.04 21.96
CA LEU A 483 23.61 -20.59 22.61
C LEU A 483 23.35 -19.12 22.22
N PRO A 484 22.21 -18.79 21.57
CA PRO A 484 22.07 -17.49 20.89
C PRO A 484 21.62 -16.32 21.78
N ASN A 485 21.12 -16.54 22.99
CA ASN A 485 20.57 -15.47 23.84
C ASN A 485 21.50 -15.17 25.02
N GLN A 486 22.25 -14.06 25.00
CA GLN A 486 23.05 -13.63 26.16
C GLN A 486 22.16 -13.00 27.25
N ALA A 487 22.40 -13.38 28.51
CA ALA A 487 21.89 -12.70 29.69
C ALA A 487 22.77 -11.49 30.04
N PRO A 488 22.27 -10.47 30.75
CA PRO A 488 23.14 -9.43 31.32
C PRO A 488 24.26 -10.06 32.19
N ASP A 489 25.50 -9.64 31.96
CA ASP A 489 26.66 -10.20 32.67
C ASP A 489 26.61 -9.89 34.18
N ASP A 490 26.83 -10.90 35.00
CA ASP A 490 26.73 -10.83 36.47
C ASP A 490 28.10 -11.08 37.12
N GLN A 491 28.55 -10.12 37.94
CA GLN A 491 29.79 -10.26 38.72
C GLN A 491 29.69 -11.36 39.79
N GLN A 492 28.48 -11.80 40.15
CA GLN A 492 28.20 -12.92 41.06
C GLN A 492 27.72 -14.19 40.31
N MET A 493 28.03 -14.32 39.02
CA MET A 493 27.64 -15.47 38.21
C MET A 493 28.08 -16.81 38.82
N THR A 494 27.21 -17.82 38.71
CA THR A 494 27.44 -19.22 39.07
C THR A 494 26.72 -20.12 38.06
N LEU A 495 27.06 -21.41 38.01
CA LEU A 495 26.35 -22.35 37.13
C LEU A 495 24.88 -22.52 37.55
N SER A 496 24.62 -22.38 38.86
CA SER A 496 23.29 -22.33 39.46
C SER A 496 22.48 -21.11 39.01
N SER A 497 23.02 -19.89 39.16
CA SER A 497 22.30 -18.65 38.80
C SER A 497 22.10 -18.53 37.28
N CYS A 498 23.07 -18.95 36.46
CA CYS A 498 22.88 -19.01 35.00
C CYS A 498 21.75 -19.96 34.59
N ALA A 499 21.74 -21.20 35.11
CA ALA A 499 20.69 -22.16 34.82
C ALA A 499 19.31 -21.71 35.33
N GLN A 500 19.25 -21.09 36.51
CA GLN A 500 18.01 -20.51 37.05
C GLN A 500 17.51 -19.33 36.20
N TYR A 501 18.40 -18.44 35.73
CA TYR A 501 18.03 -17.34 34.84
C TYR A 501 17.42 -17.88 33.53
N CYS A 502 18.12 -18.77 32.83
CA CYS A 502 17.62 -19.32 31.57
C CYS A 502 16.30 -20.10 31.76
N PHE A 503 16.18 -20.89 32.83
CA PHE A 503 14.94 -21.57 33.18
C PHE A 503 13.79 -20.60 33.45
N SER A 504 14.03 -19.49 34.16
CA SER A 504 13.03 -18.45 34.42
C SER A 504 12.54 -17.72 33.15
N LYS A 505 13.35 -17.75 32.08
CA LYS A 505 13.03 -17.25 30.74
C LYS A 505 12.42 -18.31 29.81
N GLY A 506 12.15 -19.51 30.32
CA GLY A 506 11.52 -20.61 29.57
C GLY A 506 12.46 -21.45 28.71
N PHE A 507 13.77 -21.24 28.80
CA PHE A 507 14.76 -22.02 28.06
C PHE A 507 15.04 -23.39 28.71
N THR A 508 15.47 -24.38 27.92
CA THR A 508 15.84 -25.73 28.40
C THR A 508 17.35 -25.97 28.51
N VAL A 509 18.17 -25.05 27.96
CA VAL A 509 19.63 -25.08 27.96
C VAL A 509 20.17 -23.72 28.41
N ALA A 510 21.23 -23.76 29.22
CA ALA A 510 21.98 -22.63 29.71
C ALA A 510 23.48 -22.92 29.55
N GLY A 511 24.30 -21.89 29.48
CA GLY A 511 25.74 -22.06 29.40
C GLY A 511 26.49 -20.85 29.93
N ALA A 512 27.51 -21.08 30.75
CA ALA A 512 28.29 -20.02 31.37
C ALA A 512 29.70 -19.90 30.77
N GLU A 513 30.19 -18.67 30.66
CA GLU A 513 31.46 -18.31 30.03
C GLU A 513 32.13 -17.11 30.73
N TYR A 514 33.43 -16.90 30.46
CA TYR A 514 34.24 -15.73 30.84
C TYR A 514 33.90 -15.10 32.21
N HIS A 515 33.90 -15.91 33.27
CA HIS A 515 33.71 -15.51 34.68
C HIS A 515 32.29 -15.02 35.04
N THR A 516 31.66 -14.20 34.18
CA THR A 516 30.45 -13.42 34.47
C THR A 516 29.32 -13.60 33.45
N GLN A 517 29.55 -14.30 32.34
CA GLN A 517 28.61 -14.36 31.22
C GLN A 517 27.72 -15.61 31.29
N CYS A 518 26.47 -15.47 30.86
CA CYS A 518 25.51 -16.57 30.74
C CYS A 518 24.72 -16.46 29.44
N PHE A 519 24.51 -17.59 28.79
CA PHE A 519 23.82 -17.72 27.52
C PHE A 519 22.70 -18.76 27.63
N CYS A 520 21.61 -18.57 26.91
CA CYS A 520 20.41 -19.40 26.99
C CYS A 520 19.94 -19.87 25.59
N GLY A 521 19.33 -21.06 25.54
CA GLY A 521 18.74 -21.61 24.32
C GLY A 521 17.87 -22.85 24.60
N ASN A 522 17.25 -23.40 23.57
CA ASN A 522 16.46 -24.65 23.68
C ASN A 522 17.18 -25.88 23.10
N ALA A 523 18.37 -25.67 22.56
CA ALA A 523 19.28 -26.65 21.99
C ALA A 523 20.69 -26.04 21.97
N ILE A 524 21.68 -26.86 21.61
CA ILE A 524 23.03 -26.43 21.23
C ILE A 524 23.07 -26.23 19.72
N TYR A 525 23.52 -25.06 19.27
CA TYR A 525 23.60 -24.66 17.86
C TYR A 525 25.06 -24.70 17.36
N GLY A 526 25.31 -24.26 16.12
CA GLY A 526 26.68 -24.04 15.61
C GLY A 526 27.55 -25.29 15.49
N GLY A 527 26.99 -26.50 15.51
CA GLY A 527 27.76 -27.75 15.59
C GLY A 527 28.46 -27.95 16.93
N GLY A 528 28.00 -27.27 17.98
CA GLY A 528 28.53 -27.37 19.34
C GLY A 528 28.51 -28.81 19.85
N LYS A 529 29.61 -29.20 20.50
CA LYS A 529 29.88 -30.58 20.96
C LYS A 529 30.67 -30.57 22.27
N PRO A 530 30.62 -31.64 23.08
CA PRO A 530 31.48 -31.77 24.24
C PRO A 530 32.96 -31.61 23.87
N ALA A 531 33.71 -30.88 24.69
CA ALA A 531 35.14 -30.71 24.49
C ALA A 531 35.88 -32.03 24.74
N THR A 532 36.84 -32.37 23.88
CA THR A 532 37.68 -33.57 24.02
C THR A 532 38.58 -33.54 25.26
N ASP A 533 38.89 -32.33 25.74
CA ASP A 533 39.45 -32.07 27.06
C ASP A 533 38.40 -31.33 27.92
N PRO A 534 37.78 -31.99 28.92
CA PRO A 534 36.79 -31.37 29.78
C PRO A 534 37.39 -30.30 30.72
N THR A 535 38.71 -30.27 30.90
CA THR A 535 39.39 -29.24 31.72
C THR A 535 39.62 -27.93 30.98
N SER A 536 39.34 -27.87 29.67
CA SER A 536 39.47 -26.64 28.89
C SER A 536 38.48 -25.54 29.31
N CYS A 537 37.35 -25.89 29.94
CA CYS A 537 36.54 -24.95 30.73
C CYS A 537 37.24 -24.69 32.07
N SER A 538 38.14 -23.71 32.05
CA SER A 538 39.13 -23.43 33.09
C SER A 538 38.97 -22.06 33.77
N THR A 539 37.96 -21.26 33.37
CA THR A 539 37.69 -19.95 33.97
C THR A 539 36.77 -20.10 35.19
N PRO A 540 37.18 -19.71 36.41
CA PRO A 540 36.32 -19.77 37.58
C PRO A 540 35.09 -18.86 37.45
N CYS A 541 33.95 -19.23 38.05
CA CYS A 541 32.75 -18.38 38.11
C CYS A 541 32.89 -17.23 39.12
N GLY A 542 32.36 -16.04 38.82
CA GLY A 542 32.47 -14.82 39.64
C GLY A 542 31.94 -14.96 41.06
N GLY A 543 30.69 -15.39 41.22
CA GLY A 543 30.06 -15.61 42.53
C GLY A 543 30.52 -16.88 43.24
N LYS A 544 31.24 -17.78 42.56
CA LYS A 544 31.68 -19.07 43.10
C LYS A 544 32.92 -19.61 42.40
N PRO A 545 34.14 -19.16 42.79
CA PRO A 545 35.39 -19.58 42.14
C PRO A 545 35.76 -21.07 42.24
N THR A 546 34.93 -21.90 42.86
CA THR A 546 35.05 -23.38 42.87
C THR A 546 34.24 -24.05 41.75
N GLU A 547 33.45 -23.29 40.98
CA GLU A 547 32.80 -23.71 39.74
C GLU A 547 33.54 -23.09 38.55
N MET A 548 33.51 -23.75 37.38
CA MET A 548 34.12 -23.25 36.15
C MET A 548 33.04 -22.79 35.17
N CYS A 549 33.06 -21.51 34.83
CA CYS A 549 32.18 -20.84 33.87
C CYS A 549 32.95 -20.67 32.55
N GLY A 550 33.09 -21.78 31.81
CA GLY A 550 33.68 -21.79 30.47
C GLY A 550 35.18 -21.48 30.43
N GLY A 551 35.61 -20.93 29.29
CA GLY A 551 36.98 -20.58 28.95
C GLY A 551 37.08 -20.13 27.49
N PRO A 552 38.29 -19.90 26.95
CA PRO A 552 38.46 -19.46 25.57
C PRO A 552 37.84 -20.43 24.56
N ASP A 553 36.78 -19.99 23.88
CA ASP A 553 35.92 -20.78 22.97
C ASP A 553 35.32 -22.03 23.64
N ARG A 554 34.99 -21.93 24.94
CA ARG A 554 34.48 -23.03 25.76
C ARG A 554 33.37 -22.56 26.67
N MET A 555 32.22 -23.24 26.63
CA MET A 555 31.08 -22.94 27.49
C MET A 555 30.78 -24.12 28.42
N THR A 556 30.58 -23.87 29.70
CA THR A 556 30.09 -24.90 30.63
C THR A 556 28.57 -24.97 30.50
N ILE A 557 28.03 -26.09 30.02
CA ILE A 557 26.61 -26.23 29.68
C ILE A 557 25.82 -26.87 30.83
N MET A 558 24.62 -26.35 31.09
CA MET A 558 23.61 -26.93 31.97
C MET A 558 22.31 -27.09 31.17
N SER A 559 21.61 -28.21 31.30
CA SER A 559 20.34 -28.41 30.57
C SER A 559 19.38 -29.36 31.26
N LYS A 560 18.09 -29.21 30.93
CA LYS A 560 17.00 -30.06 31.39
C LYS A 560 16.97 -31.37 30.59
N GLY A 561 17.72 -32.37 31.08
CA GLY A 561 18.06 -33.58 30.33
C GLY A 561 19.11 -33.33 29.25
N THR A 562 19.40 -34.34 28.42
CA THR A 562 20.38 -34.24 27.33
C THR A 562 19.95 -33.18 26.31
N PRO A 563 20.78 -32.15 26.03
CA PRO A 563 20.40 -31.10 25.10
C PRO A 563 20.36 -31.65 23.68
N GLN A 564 19.40 -31.20 22.87
CA GLN A 564 19.44 -31.43 21.43
C GLN A 564 20.61 -30.65 20.82
N THR A 565 21.24 -31.20 19.78
CA THR A 565 22.38 -30.58 19.10
C THR A 565 22.07 -30.40 17.63
N TYR A 566 22.36 -29.22 17.09
CA TYR A 566 22.23 -28.90 15.67
C TYR A 566 23.62 -28.72 15.06
N ALA A 567 23.77 -29.14 13.80
CA ALA A 567 24.91 -28.84 12.97
C ALA A 567 25.09 -27.31 12.81
N PRO A 568 26.24 -26.82 12.29
CA PRO A 568 26.35 -25.43 11.85
C PRO A 568 25.23 -25.09 10.86
N PRO A 569 24.70 -23.85 10.87
CA PRO A 569 23.67 -23.47 9.91
C PRO A 569 24.22 -23.61 8.48
N VAL A 570 23.35 -23.99 7.56
CA VAL A 570 23.67 -24.11 6.12
C VAL A 570 22.56 -23.50 5.27
N PRO A 571 22.82 -23.08 4.02
CA PRO A 571 21.74 -22.67 3.13
C PRO A 571 20.76 -23.83 2.91
N GLN A 572 19.46 -23.56 2.89
CA GLN A 572 18.42 -24.59 2.78
C GLN A 572 18.41 -25.22 1.37
N ARG A 573 19.25 -26.23 1.14
CA ARG A 573 19.45 -26.87 -0.17
C ARG A 573 18.41 -27.94 -0.53
N SER A 574 17.40 -28.17 0.32
CA SER A 574 16.31 -29.14 0.11
C SER A 574 15.08 -28.82 0.97
N GLY A 575 13.96 -29.50 0.72
CA GLY A 575 12.71 -29.28 1.47
C GLY A 575 12.01 -27.94 1.18
N LEU A 576 12.29 -27.34 0.03
CA LEU A 576 11.55 -26.21 -0.53
C LEU A 576 10.35 -26.75 -1.34
N ASN A 577 9.26 -26.00 -1.46
CA ASN A 577 8.08 -26.43 -2.20
C ASN A 577 8.29 -26.27 -3.72
N GLY A 578 8.05 -27.34 -4.49
CA GLY A 578 8.25 -27.31 -5.95
C GLY A 578 9.71 -27.42 -6.36
N SER A 579 10.10 -26.74 -7.44
CA SER A 579 11.37 -26.95 -8.13
C SER A 579 12.38 -25.82 -7.88
N TRP A 580 12.56 -25.41 -6.63
CA TRP A 580 13.58 -24.43 -6.24
C TRP A 580 14.93 -25.10 -5.94
N THR A 581 16.01 -24.50 -6.45
CA THR A 581 17.40 -24.90 -6.22
C THR A 581 18.15 -23.76 -5.55
N TYR A 582 19.17 -24.07 -4.72
CA TYR A 582 20.05 -23.08 -4.11
C TYR A 582 21.31 -22.91 -4.95
N GLU A 583 21.59 -21.67 -5.33
CA GLU A 583 22.57 -21.33 -6.37
C GLU A 583 23.88 -20.78 -5.80
N GLY A 584 23.83 -20.19 -4.59
CA GLY A 584 25.01 -19.68 -3.89
C GLY A 584 24.78 -18.34 -3.20
N CYS A 585 25.85 -17.85 -2.58
CA CYS A 585 25.92 -16.51 -2.02
C CYS A 585 26.17 -15.48 -3.12
N LEU A 586 25.27 -14.50 -3.27
CA LEU A 586 25.28 -13.49 -4.33
C LEU A 586 25.39 -12.07 -3.75
N GLU A 587 26.15 -11.19 -4.39
CA GLU A 587 26.25 -9.77 -4.01
C GLU A 587 24.93 -9.00 -4.21
N ASP A 588 24.64 -8.11 -3.27
CA ASP A 588 23.54 -7.15 -3.34
C ASP A 588 24.02 -5.70 -3.20
N ASN A 589 23.13 -4.74 -3.49
CA ASN A 589 23.33 -3.30 -3.40
C ASN A 589 24.53 -2.78 -4.24
N VAL A 590 24.84 -3.48 -5.33
CA VAL A 590 26.02 -3.22 -6.17
C VAL A 590 25.92 -1.84 -6.81
N GLY A 591 26.78 -0.92 -6.37
CA GLY A 591 26.75 0.48 -6.81
C GLY A 591 25.48 1.23 -6.42
N GLY A 592 24.83 0.86 -5.31
CA GLY A 592 23.58 1.48 -4.85
C GLY A 592 22.32 0.90 -5.52
N LYS A 593 22.42 -0.29 -6.15
CA LYS A 593 21.30 -0.98 -6.81
C LYS A 593 21.08 -2.36 -6.18
N ARG A 594 19.90 -2.58 -5.60
CA ARG A 594 19.45 -3.93 -5.19
C ARG A 594 19.44 -4.87 -6.40
N THR A 595 19.93 -6.09 -6.23
CA THR A 595 20.03 -7.13 -7.27
C THR A 595 18.67 -7.72 -7.61
N PHE A 596 17.78 -7.86 -6.61
CA PHE A 596 16.38 -8.21 -6.79
C PHE A 596 15.50 -7.08 -6.24
N GLY A 597 14.49 -6.67 -7.00
CA GLY A 597 13.81 -5.38 -6.78
C GLY A 597 12.66 -5.39 -5.77
N GLN A 598 12.12 -6.56 -5.41
CA GLN A 598 10.90 -6.66 -4.61
C GLN A 598 11.19 -7.18 -3.19
N GLN A 599 11.51 -6.26 -2.27
CA GLN A 599 11.78 -6.57 -0.86
C GLN A 599 10.49 -6.89 -0.08
N ILE A 600 10.52 -7.90 0.78
CA ILE A 600 9.49 -8.29 1.74
C ILE A 600 10.19 -8.52 3.10
N ILE A 601 9.63 -8.00 4.19
CA ILE A 601 10.20 -8.16 5.54
C ILE A 601 9.40 -9.22 6.31
N TYR A 602 10.09 -10.25 6.81
CA TYR A 602 9.52 -11.34 7.61
C TYR A 602 10.15 -11.34 9.02
N ALA A 603 9.89 -10.26 9.77
CA ALA A 603 10.42 -10.05 11.11
C ALA A 603 10.14 -11.25 12.03
N GLY A 604 11.18 -11.73 12.73
CA GLY A 604 11.17 -12.89 13.61
C GLY A 604 10.79 -14.24 12.96
N THR A 605 10.53 -14.28 11.65
CA THR A 605 9.78 -15.39 11.02
C THR A 605 10.33 -15.87 9.68
N LEU A 606 11.28 -15.17 9.05
CA LEU A 606 11.81 -15.56 7.75
C LEU A 606 12.36 -16.98 7.72
N THR A 607 12.02 -17.70 6.66
CA THR A 607 12.74 -18.90 6.19
C THR A 607 12.91 -18.82 4.69
N ALA A 608 13.89 -19.54 4.13
CA ALA A 608 14.04 -19.64 2.68
C ALA A 608 12.75 -20.18 2.02
N GLY A 609 12.09 -21.17 2.64
CA GLY A 609 10.78 -21.69 2.22
C GLY A 609 9.70 -20.61 2.06
N LEU A 610 9.51 -19.75 3.08
CA LEU A 610 8.53 -18.66 3.01
C LEU A 610 8.84 -17.67 1.88
N CYS A 611 10.13 -17.37 1.65
CA CYS A 611 10.53 -16.46 0.59
C CYS A 611 10.28 -17.04 -0.81
N VAL A 612 10.73 -18.28 -1.07
CA VAL A 612 10.54 -18.91 -2.39
C VAL A 612 9.05 -19.15 -2.71
N ASP A 613 8.23 -19.45 -1.70
CA ASP A 613 6.78 -19.60 -1.87
C ASP A 613 6.10 -18.27 -2.21
N ALA A 614 6.51 -17.16 -1.56
CA ALA A 614 6.02 -15.82 -1.87
C ALA A 614 6.40 -15.38 -3.29
N CYS A 615 7.66 -15.59 -3.69
CA CYS A 615 8.13 -15.26 -5.03
C CYS A 615 7.44 -16.12 -6.11
N ALA A 616 7.32 -17.43 -5.89
CA ALA A 616 6.61 -18.34 -6.79
C ALA A 616 5.14 -17.94 -6.98
N LYS A 617 4.44 -17.57 -5.89
CA LYS A 617 3.03 -17.16 -5.91
C LYS A 617 2.77 -15.96 -6.83
N PHE A 618 3.74 -15.07 -7.02
CA PHE A 618 3.65 -13.92 -7.92
C PHE A 618 4.39 -14.13 -9.26
N GLY A 619 4.93 -15.32 -9.54
CA GLY A 619 5.59 -15.65 -10.79
C GLY A 619 7.03 -15.15 -10.93
N TYR A 620 7.72 -14.86 -9.82
CA TYR A 620 9.15 -14.52 -9.83
C TYR A 620 9.99 -15.80 -9.83
N MET A 621 10.94 -15.93 -10.76
CA MET A 621 11.76 -17.14 -10.91
C MET A 621 13.10 -17.12 -10.15
N ALA A 622 13.41 -16.01 -9.46
CA ALA A 622 14.50 -15.93 -8.49
C ALA A 622 14.01 -15.37 -7.14
N ALA A 623 14.62 -15.89 -6.08
CA ALA A 623 14.44 -15.41 -4.72
C ALA A 623 15.81 -15.25 -4.05
N GLY A 624 15.98 -14.21 -3.24
CA GLY A 624 17.13 -14.00 -2.37
C GLY A 624 16.67 -13.73 -0.95
N VAL A 625 17.47 -14.13 0.04
CA VAL A 625 17.23 -13.78 1.45
C VAL A 625 18.47 -13.14 2.06
N GLU A 626 18.28 -12.05 2.80
CA GLU A 626 19.33 -11.17 3.36
C GLU A 626 19.04 -10.82 4.83
N TYR A 627 20.08 -10.45 5.58
CA TYR A 627 20.03 -10.01 6.99
C TYR A 627 19.20 -10.88 7.96
N GLY A 628 18.93 -12.14 7.64
CA GLY A 628 18.13 -13.04 8.47
C GLY A 628 16.61 -12.82 8.45
N GLU A 629 16.13 -11.65 8.00
CA GLU A 629 14.70 -11.26 8.01
C GLU A 629 14.17 -10.70 6.68
N GLU A 630 15.03 -10.36 5.72
CA GLU A 630 14.64 -9.78 4.44
C GLU A 630 14.54 -10.87 3.35
N CYS A 631 13.44 -10.85 2.60
CA CYS A 631 13.22 -11.64 1.39
C CYS A 631 13.17 -10.72 0.18
N TYR A 632 13.70 -11.18 -0.96
CA TYR A 632 13.72 -10.44 -2.21
C TYR A 632 13.26 -11.31 -3.37
N CYS A 633 12.23 -10.88 -4.08
CA CYS A 633 11.82 -11.51 -5.32
C CYS A 633 12.36 -10.77 -6.55
N GLY A 634 12.77 -11.56 -7.54
CA GLY A 634 13.33 -11.07 -8.80
C GLY A 634 13.38 -12.16 -9.85
N ASP A 635 14.19 -11.94 -10.88
CA ASP A 635 14.38 -12.86 -11.99
C ASP A 635 15.90 -12.98 -12.27
N PRO A 636 16.43 -14.13 -12.73
CA PRO A 636 17.88 -14.33 -12.86
C PRO A 636 18.60 -13.31 -13.77
N SER A 637 17.88 -12.68 -14.69
CA SER A 637 18.38 -11.57 -15.54
C SER A 637 18.70 -10.28 -14.77
N ASN A 638 18.11 -10.07 -13.59
CA ASN A 638 18.39 -8.90 -12.76
C ASN A 638 19.84 -8.89 -12.25
N ILE A 639 20.45 -10.07 -12.05
CA ILE A 639 21.86 -10.22 -11.64
C ILE A 639 22.80 -9.53 -12.64
N VAL A 640 22.60 -9.79 -13.93
CA VAL A 640 23.34 -9.15 -15.03
C VAL A 640 23.05 -7.64 -15.09
N THR A 641 21.80 -7.24 -14.80
CA THR A 641 21.34 -5.85 -14.86
C THR A 641 21.90 -4.99 -13.72
N ALA A 642 22.07 -5.58 -12.53
CA ALA A 642 22.71 -4.96 -11.37
C ALA A 642 24.25 -5.02 -11.44
N GLY A 643 24.82 -5.96 -12.20
CA GLY A 643 26.26 -6.23 -12.25
C GLY A 643 26.76 -7.09 -11.09
N ALA A 644 25.84 -7.77 -10.40
CA ALA A 644 26.11 -8.61 -9.23
C ALA A 644 26.81 -9.93 -9.59
N LYS A 645 27.50 -10.52 -8.61
CA LYS A 645 28.33 -11.70 -8.78
C LYS A 645 28.14 -12.68 -7.63
N PHE A 646 28.32 -13.96 -7.93
CA PHE A 646 28.47 -14.97 -6.90
C PHE A 646 29.83 -14.82 -6.22
N VAL A 647 29.85 -15.03 -4.91
CA VAL A 647 31.01 -14.84 -4.05
C VAL A 647 31.20 -16.06 -3.15
N ASP A 648 32.28 -16.08 -2.36
CA ASP A 648 32.54 -17.18 -1.43
C ASP A 648 31.37 -17.36 -0.45
N GLU A 649 30.92 -18.60 -0.28
CA GLU A 649 29.76 -18.99 0.54
C GLU A 649 29.89 -18.45 1.98
N SER A 650 31.13 -18.33 2.51
CA SER A 650 31.38 -17.80 3.86
C SER A 650 30.94 -16.35 4.08
N ARG A 651 30.68 -15.57 3.03
CA ARG A 651 30.08 -14.23 3.16
C ARG A 651 28.60 -14.31 3.57
N CYS A 652 27.90 -15.38 3.24
CA CYS A 652 26.53 -15.63 3.68
C CYS A 652 26.59 -16.38 5.02
N SER A 653 26.59 -15.62 6.11
CA SER A 653 26.84 -16.14 7.47
C SER A 653 25.73 -15.82 8.48
N ILE A 654 24.61 -15.20 8.05
CA ILE A 654 23.51 -14.81 8.93
C ILE A 654 22.42 -15.89 8.92
N THR A 655 21.96 -16.31 10.10
CA THR A 655 20.88 -17.29 10.24
C THR A 655 19.51 -16.69 9.94
N CYS A 656 18.61 -17.47 9.34
CA CYS A 656 17.20 -17.09 9.17
C CYS A 656 16.50 -16.95 10.53
N ALA A 657 15.78 -15.85 10.78
CA ALA A 657 15.13 -15.59 12.07
C ALA A 657 14.07 -16.65 12.42
N GLY A 658 13.29 -17.11 11.43
CA GLY A 658 12.33 -18.21 11.59
C GLY A 658 12.94 -19.61 11.54
N ASN A 659 14.24 -19.75 11.24
CA ASN A 659 14.94 -21.04 11.24
C ASN A 659 16.45 -20.88 11.49
N ALA A 660 16.88 -20.98 12.75
CA ALA A 660 18.28 -20.89 13.17
C ALA A 660 19.21 -22.01 12.61
N THR A 661 18.70 -22.99 11.86
CA THR A 661 19.51 -23.99 11.14
C THR A 661 19.74 -23.63 9.67
N GLY A 662 19.04 -22.61 9.15
CA GLY A 662 19.17 -22.11 7.78
C GLY A 662 19.97 -20.81 7.71
N ILE A 663 20.74 -20.61 6.63
CA ILE A 663 21.42 -19.33 6.33
C ILE A 663 20.56 -18.46 5.40
N CYS A 664 20.26 -17.25 5.85
CA CYS A 664 19.55 -16.20 5.11
C CYS A 664 20.46 -14.99 4.83
N GLY A 665 21.45 -15.20 3.95
CA GLY A 665 22.37 -14.16 3.48
C GLY A 665 23.45 -13.75 4.47
N GLY A 666 23.90 -12.51 4.32
CA GLY A 666 25.03 -11.90 5.04
C GLY A 666 25.01 -10.39 4.89
N LEU A 667 26.16 -9.73 5.07
CA LEU A 667 26.27 -8.28 4.87
C LEU A 667 26.48 -7.95 3.39
N ALA A 668 25.51 -7.26 2.77
CA ALA A 668 25.44 -6.95 1.34
C ALA A 668 25.55 -8.20 0.43
N VAL A 669 25.04 -9.34 0.91
CA VAL A 669 24.99 -10.60 0.17
C VAL A 669 23.76 -11.43 0.56
N MET A 670 23.13 -12.05 -0.42
CA MET A 670 21.93 -12.87 -0.25
C MET A 670 22.21 -14.35 -0.50
N SER A 671 21.57 -15.24 0.28
CA SER A 671 21.43 -16.66 -0.08
C SER A 671 20.42 -16.74 -1.22
N THR A 672 20.81 -17.24 -2.40
CA THR A 672 19.95 -17.19 -3.60
C THR A 672 19.40 -18.53 -4.05
N TYR A 673 18.19 -18.46 -4.61
CA TYR A 673 17.38 -19.58 -5.05
C TYR A 673 16.78 -19.30 -6.42
N PHE A 674 16.91 -20.22 -7.37
CA PHE A 674 16.23 -20.13 -8.68
C PHE A 674 15.23 -21.28 -8.87
N TRP A 675 14.19 -21.00 -9.65
CA TRP A 675 13.22 -21.97 -10.10
C TRP A 675 13.73 -22.74 -11.33
N THR A 676 13.83 -24.06 -11.22
CA THR A 676 14.31 -24.97 -12.29
C THR A 676 13.23 -25.93 -12.80
N GLY A 677 11.95 -25.67 -12.46
CA GLY A 677 10.81 -26.42 -13.00
C GLY A 677 10.37 -25.91 -14.38
N THR A 678 9.16 -26.28 -14.79
CA THR A 678 8.48 -25.59 -15.91
C THR A 678 8.44 -24.09 -15.63
N PRO A 679 8.95 -23.21 -16.51
CA PRO A 679 9.04 -21.77 -16.23
C PRO A 679 7.71 -21.15 -15.79
N LEU A 680 7.75 -20.29 -14.77
CA LEU A 680 6.56 -19.59 -14.26
C LEU A 680 6.02 -18.54 -15.25
N TYR A 681 6.87 -18.09 -16.16
CA TYR A 681 6.50 -17.33 -17.36
C TYR A 681 7.47 -17.65 -18.50
N GLN A 682 7.03 -17.42 -19.73
CA GLN A 682 7.84 -17.48 -20.94
C GLN A 682 7.34 -16.43 -21.93
N TRP A 683 8.05 -15.30 -22.05
CA TRP A 683 7.70 -14.25 -23.00
C TRP A 683 8.36 -14.50 -24.36
N GLU A 684 7.55 -14.54 -25.41
CA GLU A 684 8.04 -14.52 -26.79
C GLU A 684 8.38 -13.08 -27.20
N TYR A 685 9.48 -12.88 -27.93
CA TYR A 685 9.86 -11.57 -28.47
C TYR A 685 9.73 -11.63 -30.00
N ALA A 686 8.63 -11.10 -30.53
CA ALA A 686 8.33 -11.19 -31.94
C ALA A 686 9.18 -10.22 -32.77
N THR A 687 9.44 -10.55 -34.04
CA THR A 687 10.24 -9.71 -34.96
C THR A 687 9.63 -9.70 -36.37
N GLY A 688 9.92 -8.63 -37.13
CA GLY A 688 9.34 -8.41 -38.46
C GLY A 688 7.80 -8.41 -38.41
N ASN A 689 7.16 -9.00 -39.43
CA ASN A 689 5.70 -9.08 -39.54
C ASN A 689 5.02 -9.74 -38.31
N ALA A 690 5.71 -10.62 -37.59
CA ALA A 690 5.18 -11.26 -36.38
C ALA A 690 5.04 -10.29 -35.19
N ALA A 691 5.77 -9.17 -35.19
CA ALA A 691 5.67 -8.12 -34.18
C ALA A 691 4.55 -7.10 -34.46
N GLY A 692 3.91 -7.17 -35.64
CA GLY A 692 3.08 -6.08 -36.16
C GLY A 692 3.90 -4.83 -36.51
N THR A 693 3.20 -3.74 -36.83
CA THR A 693 3.81 -2.40 -37.02
C THR A 693 2.98 -1.33 -36.33
N TYR A 694 3.65 -0.33 -35.74
CA TYR A 694 3.07 0.99 -35.54
C TYR A 694 3.28 1.82 -36.81
N GLU A 695 2.23 2.48 -37.28
CA GLU A 695 2.26 3.36 -38.45
C GLU A 695 1.56 4.67 -38.10
N PHE A 696 2.14 5.83 -38.46
CA PHE A 696 1.45 7.11 -38.32
C PHE A 696 0.26 7.17 -39.28
N PHE A 697 -0.93 7.44 -38.76
CA PHE A 697 -2.18 7.35 -39.52
C PHE A 697 -2.66 8.73 -39.99
N ILE A 698 -2.86 9.66 -39.06
CA ILE A 698 -3.34 11.02 -39.37
C ILE A 698 -3.02 11.99 -38.22
N GLY A 699 -2.89 13.28 -38.52
CA GLY A 699 -2.89 14.34 -37.50
C GLY A 699 -4.31 14.64 -37.00
N GLY A 700 -4.49 14.70 -35.69
CA GLY A 700 -5.75 15.02 -35.03
C GLY A 700 -6.14 16.50 -35.07
N LYS A 701 -7.39 16.76 -34.66
CA LYS A 701 -7.91 18.11 -34.37
C LYS A 701 -8.01 18.41 -32.85
N CYS A 702 -7.92 17.37 -32.03
CA CYS A 702 -7.92 17.37 -30.56
C CYS A 702 -7.01 16.22 -30.05
N ILE A 703 -6.96 16.00 -28.73
CA ILE A 703 -6.12 15.01 -28.04
C ILE A 703 -7.05 13.97 -27.38
N PRO A 704 -7.87 13.24 -28.16
CA PRO A 704 -9.14 12.66 -27.71
C PRO A 704 -9.04 11.80 -26.44
N LEU A 705 -9.72 12.24 -25.41
CA LEU A 705 -9.82 11.58 -24.10
C LEU A 705 -10.87 10.45 -24.12
N MET A 706 -11.70 10.40 -25.15
CA MET A 706 -12.62 9.31 -25.43
C MET A 706 -12.69 9.05 -26.94
N THR A 707 -12.57 7.78 -27.33
CA THR A 707 -12.49 7.33 -28.72
C THR A 707 -13.46 6.16 -28.95
N MET A 708 -14.35 6.28 -29.95
CA MET A 708 -15.44 5.30 -30.21
C MET A 708 -15.68 5.07 -31.71
N GLU A 709 -15.63 3.83 -32.20
CA GLU A 709 -16.06 3.53 -33.59
C GLU A 709 -17.61 3.53 -33.69
N THR A 710 -18.13 4.05 -34.80
CA THR A 710 -19.56 4.08 -35.14
C THR A 710 -19.96 2.88 -35.99
N ILE A 711 -21.26 2.57 -36.06
CA ILE A 711 -21.76 1.44 -36.86
C ILE A 711 -21.54 1.58 -38.38
N GLN A 712 -21.10 2.76 -38.84
CA GLN A 712 -20.72 3.09 -40.22
C GLN A 712 -19.21 2.95 -40.50
N GLY A 713 -18.38 2.63 -39.50
CA GLY A 713 -16.92 2.53 -39.66
C GLY A 713 -16.20 3.89 -39.65
N LYS A 714 -16.75 4.87 -38.93
CA LYS A 714 -16.09 6.14 -38.61
C LYS A 714 -15.74 6.17 -37.13
N VAL A 715 -14.84 7.05 -36.70
CA VAL A 715 -14.46 7.15 -35.28
C VAL A 715 -14.79 8.51 -34.71
N THR A 716 -15.53 8.52 -33.60
CA THR A 716 -15.82 9.72 -32.82
C THR A 716 -14.69 9.97 -31.83
N PHE A 717 -14.19 11.20 -31.83
CA PHE A 717 -13.14 11.73 -30.95
C PHE A 717 -13.78 12.80 -30.06
N LEU A 718 -13.65 12.68 -28.74
CA LEU A 718 -14.18 13.66 -27.77
C LEU A 718 -13.08 14.22 -26.87
N GLU A 719 -13.20 15.49 -26.54
CA GLU A 719 -12.24 16.32 -25.82
C GLU A 719 -12.95 17.24 -24.82
N LYS A 720 -12.19 17.88 -23.92
CA LYS A 720 -12.60 19.08 -23.15
C LYS A 720 -13.46 20.04 -24.00
N TRP A 721 -14.54 20.60 -23.44
CA TRP A 721 -15.36 21.62 -24.11
C TRP A 721 -15.65 22.82 -23.22
N GLY A 722 -15.38 24.02 -23.75
CA GLY A 722 -15.48 25.30 -23.01
C GLY A 722 -14.34 25.52 -21.99
N THR A 723 -13.50 24.52 -21.78
CA THR A 723 -12.35 24.50 -20.86
C THR A 723 -11.07 24.18 -21.63
N GLY A 724 -9.93 24.71 -21.18
CA GLY A 724 -8.62 24.47 -21.79
C GLY A 724 -8.20 25.43 -22.93
N PRO A 725 -6.99 25.24 -23.49
CA PRO A 725 -6.44 26.07 -24.57
C PRO A 725 -7.23 26.06 -25.90
N PRO A 726 -7.18 27.15 -26.69
CA PRO A 726 -7.70 27.14 -28.06
C PRO A 726 -7.02 26.07 -28.93
N ASN A 727 -7.83 25.29 -29.65
CA ASN A 727 -7.42 24.12 -30.46
C ASN A 727 -7.01 22.86 -29.65
N SER A 728 -7.34 22.77 -28.36
CA SER A 728 -7.29 21.51 -27.58
C SER A 728 -8.66 21.15 -27.01
N THR A 729 -9.71 21.35 -27.80
CA THR A 729 -11.13 21.29 -27.36
C THR A 729 -12.07 20.80 -28.48
N GLY A 730 -13.20 20.18 -28.12
CA GLY A 730 -14.32 19.93 -29.04
C GLY A 730 -14.66 18.46 -29.30
N ALA A 731 -15.53 18.21 -30.29
CA ALA A 731 -15.90 16.87 -30.73
C ALA A 731 -15.68 16.73 -32.24
N TYR A 732 -15.20 15.57 -32.69
CA TYR A 732 -14.86 15.34 -34.10
C TYR A 732 -15.26 13.93 -34.57
N GLU A 733 -15.68 13.83 -35.82
CA GLU A 733 -15.85 12.57 -36.57
C GLU A 733 -14.65 12.40 -37.52
N LEU A 734 -13.99 11.25 -37.43
CA LEU A 734 -12.94 10.79 -38.34
C LEU A 734 -13.50 9.76 -39.33
N ASP A 735 -13.53 10.12 -40.61
CA ASP A 735 -13.72 9.18 -41.71
C ASP A 735 -12.40 8.46 -42.04
N VAL A 736 -12.26 7.25 -41.49
CA VAL A 736 -11.09 6.37 -41.64
C VAL A 736 -10.74 6.12 -43.12
N SER A 737 -11.72 6.16 -44.03
CA SER A 737 -11.52 5.90 -45.46
C SER A 737 -10.93 7.09 -46.23
N LEU A 738 -10.88 8.27 -45.62
CA LEU A 738 -10.33 9.50 -46.21
C LEU A 738 -8.96 9.88 -45.65
N ALA A 739 -8.47 9.20 -44.61
CA ALA A 739 -7.13 9.41 -44.08
C ALA A 739 -6.05 9.07 -45.14
N PRO A 740 -4.93 9.83 -45.20
CA PRO A 740 -4.49 10.87 -44.27
C PRO A 740 -4.93 12.31 -44.63
N ASP A 741 -5.99 12.51 -45.44
CA ASP A 741 -6.41 13.85 -45.87
C ASP A 741 -7.03 14.67 -44.71
N LEU A 742 -6.21 15.49 -44.05
CA LEU A 742 -6.56 16.36 -42.93
C LEU A 742 -7.71 17.34 -43.16
N ASN A 743 -8.08 17.59 -44.43
CA ASN A 743 -9.13 18.53 -44.81
C ASN A 743 -10.44 17.82 -45.19
N ARG A 744 -10.43 16.50 -45.38
CA ARG A 744 -11.60 15.70 -45.80
C ARG A 744 -11.96 14.58 -44.83
N ALA A 745 -10.99 14.02 -44.10
CA ALA A 745 -11.22 12.96 -43.12
C ALA A 745 -11.86 13.47 -41.81
N TRP A 746 -11.71 14.75 -41.48
CA TRP A 746 -12.22 15.36 -40.25
C TRP A 746 -13.52 16.13 -40.48
N ARG A 747 -14.53 15.87 -39.64
CA ARG A 747 -15.74 16.69 -39.49
C ARG A 747 -15.89 17.13 -38.04
N GLU A 748 -16.16 18.40 -37.81
CA GLU A 748 -16.43 18.98 -36.48
C GLU A 748 -17.86 18.65 -36.01
N MET A 749 -18.02 18.52 -34.69
CA MET A 749 -19.26 18.25 -33.97
C MET A 749 -19.32 19.10 -32.68
N HIS A 750 -20.51 19.36 -32.16
CA HIS A 750 -20.76 20.37 -31.15
C HIS A 750 -21.52 19.78 -29.94
N VAL A 751 -20.79 19.50 -28.86
CA VAL A 751 -21.38 19.33 -27.51
C VAL A 751 -21.67 20.71 -26.90
N LYS A 752 -22.50 20.79 -25.85
CA LYS A 752 -22.86 22.07 -25.20
C LYS A 752 -22.22 22.23 -23.82
N THR A 753 -22.05 21.13 -23.08
CA THR A 753 -21.34 21.07 -21.80
C THR A 753 -20.12 20.14 -21.85
N ASP A 754 -19.19 20.35 -20.91
CA ASP A 754 -17.88 19.70 -20.91
C ASP A 754 -17.95 18.18 -20.64
N VAL A 755 -17.50 17.39 -21.63
CA VAL A 755 -17.50 15.91 -21.63
C VAL A 755 -16.25 15.30 -21.01
N PHE A 756 -15.28 16.11 -20.58
CA PHE A 756 -14.07 15.64 -19.89
C PHE A 756 -14.43 14.68 -18.74
N CYS A 757 -13.82 13.47 -18.75
CA CYS A 757 -13.99 12.41 -17.75
C CYS A 757 -15.42 11.85 -17.56
N SER A 758 -16.14 11.77 -18.68
CA SER A 758 -17.42 11.06 -18.84
C SER A 758 -17.26 9.53 -19.07
N ALA A 759 -18.36 8.78 -19.02
CA ALA A 759 -18.48 7.43 -19.57
C ALA A 759 -19.05 7.46 -21.00
N GLY A 760 -18.77 6.41 -21.81
CA GLY A 760 -19.25 6.29 -23.18
C GLY A 760 -19.78 4.89 -23.52
N LEU A 761 -20.84 4.81 -24.33
CA LEU A 761 -21.46 3.54 -24.76
C LEU A 761 -22.07 3.65 -26.16
N THR A 762 -22.12 2.55 -26.90
CA THR A 762 -22.98 2.42 -28.09
C THR A 762 -24.30 1.74 -27.71
N LEU A 763 -25.42 2.42 -27.93
CA LEU A 763 -26.76 1.97 -27.55
C LEU A 763 -27.25 0.80 -28.42
N PRO A 764 -28.10 -0.08 -27.87
CA PRO A 764 -28.71 -1.19 -28.60
C PRO A 764 -29.83 -0.79 -29.58
N ASP A 765 -29.99 0.49 -29.92
CA ASP A 765 -31.03 0.96 -30.84
C ASP A 765 -30.69 0.73 -32.32
N LYS A 766 -31.62 1.00 -33.24
CA LYS A 766 -31.41 0.73 -34.68
C LYS A 766 -30.45 1.70 -35.38
N ALA A 767 -30.20 2.88 -34.82
CA ALA A 767 -29.20 3.82 -35.36
C ALA A 767 -27.80 3.64 -34.74
N GLY A 768 -27.64 2.75 -33.74
CA GLY A 768 -26.36 2.49 -33.08
C GLY A 768 -25.78 3.75 -32.44
N ARG A 769 -26.62 4.46 -31.68
CA ARG A 769 -26.32 5.79 -31.16
C ARG A 769 -25.22 5.72 -30.12
N GLN A 770 -24.30 6.68 -30.17
CA GLN A 770 -23.28 6.82 -29.13
C GLN A 770 -23.86 7.69 -28.00
N MET A 771 -23.78 7.21 -26.78
CA MET A 771 -24.18 7.89 -25.56
C MET A 771 -22.93 8.30 -24.78
N ASN A 772 -22.95 9.51 -24.25
CA ASN A 772 -21.91 10.07 -23.40
C ASN A 772 -22.54 10.57 -22.08
N ILE A 773 -21.94 10.24 -20.93
CA ILE A 773 -22.58 10.30 -19.60
C ILE A 773 -21.64 10.94 -18.57
N GLY A 774 -22.08 11.98 -17.87
CA GLY A 774 -21.26 12.70 -16.88
C GLY A 774 -20.33 13.75 -17.50
N GLY A 775 -19.40 14.30 -16.72
CA GLY A 775 -18.48 15.35 -17.16
C GLY A 775 -17.78 16.11 -16.03
N TRP A 776 -17.00 17.13 -16.41
CA TRP A 776 -16.11 17.93 -15.54
C TRP A 776 -16.78 18.64 -14.35
N SER A 777 -17.82 19.45 -14.56
CA SER A 777 -18.38 20.32 -13.52
C SER A 777 -19.76 20.91 -13.86
N GLY A 778 -20.50 21.32 -12.83
CA GLY A 778 -21.79 22.02 -12.97
C GLY A 778 -22.84 21.18 -13.70
N ASP A 779 -23.54 21.76 -14.68
CA ASP A 779 -24.50 21.01 -15.50
C ASP A 779 -23.86 19.82 -16.25
N SER A 780 -22.54 19.84 -16.49
CA SER A 780 -21.87 18.80 -17.27
C SER A 780 -21.74 17.47 -16.53
N THR A 781 -21.63 17.48 -15.19
CA THR A 781 -21.61 16.26 -14.36
C THR A 781 -22.92 15.49 -14.45
N TYR A 782 -24.04 16.17 -14.73
CA TYR A 782 -25.34 15.54 -14.93
C TYR A 782 -25.63 15.17 -16.40
N GLY A 783 -24.69 15.48 -17.31
CA GLY A 783 -24.92 15.40 -18.75
C GLY A 783 -25.24 14.00 -19.24
N VAL A 784 -26.28 13.89 -20.06
CA VAL A 784 -26.59 12.70 -20.87
C VAL A 784 -26.72 13.18 -22.32
N ARG A 785 -25.76 12.79 -23.15
CA ARG A 785 -25.60 13.30 -24.53
C ARG A 785 -25.75 12.15 -25.51
N LEU A 786 -26.47 12.37 -26.62
CA LEU A 786 -26.72 11.36 -27.65
C LEU A 786 -26.24 11.83 -29.02
N TYR A 787 -25.33 11.08 -29.62
CA TYR A 787 -24.98 11.21 -31.04
C TYR A 787 -25.66 10.10 -31.85
N ILE A 788 -26.21 10.47 -33.01
CA ILE A 788 -26.78 9.53 -33.99
C ILE A 788 -25.79 9.43 -35.16
N PRO A 789 -25.02 8.35 -35.28
CA PRO A 789 -24.10 8.19 -36.41
C PRO A 789 -24.79 8.22 -37.78
N SER A 790 -24.16 8.87 -38.77
CA SER A 790 -24.71 9.02 -40.12
C SER A 790 -23.63 9.11 -41.21
N GLY A 791 -24.05 9.20 -42.47
CA GLY A 791 -23.15 9.18 -43.63
C GLY A 791 -22.66 7.76 -43.98
N SER A 792 -21.52 7.70 -44.68
CA SER A 792 -20.83 6.46 -45.06
C SER A 792 -19.34 6.73 -45.27
N ALA A 793 -18.54 5.70 -45.54
CA ALA A 793 -17.16 5.90 -46.02
C ALA A 793 -17.13 6.89 -47.21
N GLY A 794 -16.32 7.94 -47.09
CA GLY A 794 -16.16 8.99 -48.08
C GLY A 794 -17.26 10.06 -48.09
N VAL A 795 -18.24 9.98 -47.18
CA VAL A 795 -19.43 10.86 -47.13
C VAL A 795 -19.67 11.30 -45.69
N ASN A 796 -19.43 12.60 -45.41
CA ASN A 796 -19.58 13.21 -44.09
C ASN A 796 -20.94 12.89 -43.43
N GLY A 797 -20.91 12.68 -42.11
CA GLY A 797 -22.14 12.68 -41.30
C GLY A 797 -22.85 14.04 -41.36
N THR A 798 -24.17 14.03 -41.19
CA THR A 798 -25.06 15.20 -41.21
C THR A 798 -25.74 15.47 -39.85
N THR A 799 -25.35 14.70 -38.84
CA THR A 799 -25.89 14.68 -37.48
C THR A 799 -24.86 15.18 -36.47
N ASP A 800 -25.34 15.58 -35.30
CA ASP A 800 -24.53 16.17 -34.25
C ASP A 800 -24.98 15.68 -32.86
N TRP A 801 -24.27 16.06 -31.79
CA TRP A 801 -24.61 15.73 -30.42
C TRP A 801 -25.91 16.42 -29.96
N GLN A 802 -26.82 15.62 -29.42
CA GLN A 802 -28.04 16.08 -28.77
C GLN A 802 -27.82 16.13 -27.25
N GLU A 803 -28.21 17.24 -26.63
CA GLU A 803 -27.94 17.54 -25.23
C GLU A 803 -28.96 18.54 -24.66
N ASP A 804 -29.48 18.27 -23.45
CA ASP A 804 -30.31 19.17 -22.64
C ASP A 804 -30.23 18.76 -21.17
N ALA A 805 -29.24 19.30 -20.45
CA ALA A 805 -29.00 18.99 -19.04
C ALA A 805 -30.14 19.45 -18.08
N GLN A 806 -31.15 20.19 -18.58
CA GLN A 806 -32.33 20.55 -17.78
C GLN A 806 -33.41 19.46 -17.83
N ASN A 807 -33.58 18.80 -18.98
CA ASN A 807 -34.68 17.86 -19.21
C ASN A 807 -34.26 16.40 -19.41
N LEU A 808 -33.00 16.13 -19.78
CA LEU A 808 -32.46 14.79 -19.96
C LEU A 808 -31.05 14.69 -19.37
N ARG A 809 -30.99 14.13 -18.16
CA ARG A 809 -29.84 14.19 -17.26
C ARG A 809 -29.78 12.97 -16.35
N LEU A 810 -28.62 12.75 -15.73
CA LEU A 810 -28.48 11.91 -14.54
C LEU A 810 -29.22 12.52 -13.34
N GLN A 811 -29.56 11.68 -12.37
CA GLN A 811 -30.05 12.10 -11.06
C GLN A 811 -28.91 12.67 -10.21
N ASP A 812 -27.82 11.90 -10.06
CA ASP A 812 -26.59 12.33 -9.38
C ASP A 812 -25.56 12.85 -10.40
N GLY A 813 -24.70 13.79 -10.02
CA GLY A 813 -23.73 14.41 -10.92
C GLY A 813 -22.41 13.66 -10.86
N ARG A 814 -21.90 13.15 -11.99
CA ARG A 814 -20.77 12.21 -12.02
C ARG A 814 -19.61 12.67 -12.93
N TRP A 815 -18.41 12.56 -12.37
CA TRP A 815 -17.08 12.63 -12.99
C TRP A 815 -16.39 11.28 -12.74
N TYR A 816 -15.76 10.67 -13.74
CA TYR A 816 -15.30 9.26 -13.72
C TYR A 816 -16.36 8.16 -13.39
N PRO A 817 -17.63 8.25 -13.85
CA PRO A 817 -18.55 7.12 -13.73
C PRO A 817 -18.14 5.97 -14.67
N SER A 818 -18.51 4.74 -14.33
CA SER A 818 -18.60 3.65 -15.32
C SER A 818 -20.04 3.45 -15.79
N ALA A 819 -20.21 3.00 -17.04
CA ALA A 819 -21.51 2.68 -17.60
C ALA A 819 -21.52 1.35 -18.37
N MET A 820 -22.69 0.70 -18.45
CA MET A 820 -22.85 -0.59 -19.14
C MET A 820 -24.27 -0.79 -19.67
N VAL A 821 -24.41 -1.42 -20.85
CA VAL A 821 -25.71 -1.95 -21.31
C VAL A 821 -26.00 -3.27 -20.59
N MET A 822 -27.05 -3.29 -19.77
CA MET A 822 -27.50 -4.46 -19.01
C MET A 822 -28.11 -5.54 -19.90
N ALA A 823 -28.26 -6.77 -19.39
CA ALA A 823 -28.91 -7.87 -20.08
C ALA A 823 -30.36 -7.56 -20.54
N ASN A 824 -31.07 -6.69 -19.80
CA ASN A 824 -32.42 -6.22 -20.14
C ASN A 824 -32.43 -5.05 -21.16
N GLY A 825 -31.27 -4.57 -21.62
CA GLY A 825 -31.12 -3.45 -22.56
C GLY A 825 -31.12 -2.05 -21.92
N SER A 826 -31.30 -1.92 -20.60
CA SER A 826 -31.21 -0.63 -19.91
C SER A 826 -29.76 -0.26 -19.60
N ILE A 827 -29.49 1.02 -19.35
CA ILE A 827 -28.13 1.53 -19.14
C ILE A 827 -27.86 1.66 -17.63
N PHE A 828 -26.94 0.85 -17.12
CA PHE A 828 -26.42 0.93 -15.76
C PHE A 828 -25.35 2.02 -15.69
N VAL A 829 -25.39 2.88 -14.66
CA VAL A 829 -24.39 3.91 -14.38
C VAL A 829 -23.99 3.82 -12.91
N ILE A 830 -22.69 3.85 -12.62
CA ILE A 830 -22.15 3.60 -11.27
C ILE A 830 -20.97 4.51 -10.93
N GLY A 831 -20.90 4.92 -9.67
CA GLY A 831 -19.74 5.61 -9.09
C GLY A 831 -19.49 7.01 -9.66
N GLY A 832 -18.25 7.46 -9.54
CA GLY A 832 -17.79 8.80 -9.87
C GLY A 832 -17.78 9.76 -8.68
N GLU A 833 -17.41 11.01 -8.94
CA GLU A 833 -17.44 12.16 -8.01
C GLU A 833 -18.35 13.28 -8.53
N GLU A 834 -18.76 14.23 -7.67
CA GLU A 834 -19.47 15.46 -8.08
C GLU A 834 -18.53 16.50 -8.73
N GLY A 835 -17.94 16.15 -9.87
CA GLY A 835 -16.93 16.95 -10.55
C GLY A 835 -15.51 16.71 -10.02
N SER A 836 -14.54 17.46 -10.54
CA SER A 836 -13.12 17.17 -10.30
C SER A 836 -12.65 17.31 -8.86
N ASN A 837 -12.14 16.22 -8.29
CA ASN A 837 -11.73 16.10 -6.88
C ASN A 837 -12.89 16.50 -5.95
N GLY A 838 -14.09 16.06 -6.32
CA GLY A 838 -15.36 16.41 -5.71
C GLY A 838 -15.66 15.59 -4.46
N ARG A 839 -16.94 15.45 -4.15
CA ARG A 839 -17.40 14.41 -3.21
C ARG A 839 -17.69 13.14 -4.00
N ALA A 840 -17.29 11.99 -3.47
CA ALA A 840 -17.76 10.68 -3.89
C ALA A 840 -19.27 10.65 -4.21
N VAL A 841 -19.62 9.93 -5.28
CA VAL A 841 -20.99 9.59 -5.67
C VAL A 841 -21.15 8.06 -5.57
N PRO A 842 -21.28 7.53 -4.34
CA PRO A 842 -21.31 6.10 -4.07
C PRO A 842 -22.69 5.50 -4.37
N THR A 843 -23.22 5.74 -5.57
CA THR A 843 -24.58 5.34 -5.98
C THR A 843 -24.58 4.67 -7.34
N ILE A 844 -25.61 3.85 -7.56
CA ILE A 844 -25.98 3.25 -8.85
C ILE A 844 -27.27 3.89 -9.34
N GLU A 845 -27.36 4.23 -10.63
CA GLU A 845 -28.62 4.60 -11.27
C GLU A 845 -28.80 3.92 -12.64
N VAL A 846 -30.02 3.98 -13.18
CA VAL A 846 -30.37 3.35 -14.45
C VAL A 846 -31.00 4.38 -15.38
N LEU A 847 -30.56 4.42 -16.64
CA LEU A 847 -31.16 5.21 -17.71
C LEU A 847 -31.93 4.30 -18.69
N PRO A 848 -33.17 4.66 -19.10
CA PRO A 848 -33.92 5.85 -18.68
C PRO A 848 -34.32 5.76 -17.21
N PHE A 849 -34.50 6.93 -16.59
CA PHE A 849 -34.99 7.04 -15.22
C PHE A 849 -36.28 6.22 -15.02
N THR A 850 -36.20 5.23 -14.14
CA THR A 850 -37.25 4.23 -13.90
C THR A 850 -38.31 4.67 -12.89
N GLY A 851 -38.21 5.89 -12.36
CA GLY A 851 -38.94 6.34 -11.17
C GLY A 851 -38.24 6.02 -9.85
N GLN A 852 -37.07 5.37 -9.88
CA GLN A 852 -36.28 5.03 -8.69
C GLN A 852 -35.09 5.99 -8.50
N THR A 853 -34.93 6.50 -7.27
CA THR A 853 -33.75 7.26 -6.84
C THR A 853 -32.48 6.41 -6.91
N PRO A 854 -31.29 7.01 -7.06
CA PRO A 854 -30.03 6.27 -7.07
C PRO A 854 -29.82 5.44 -5.80
N LEU A 855 -29.27 4.23 -5.96
CA LEU A 855 -29.09 3.27 -4.87
C LEU A 855 -27.68 3.35 -4.29
N TYR A 856 -27.59 3.83 -3.05
CA TYR A 856 -26.34 3.96 -2.29
C TYR A 856 -25.60 2.62 -2.08
N GLN A 857 -24.27 2.67 -2.16
CA GLN A 857 -23.34 1.55 -2.05
C GLN A 857 -22.24 1.89 -1.03
N ASP A 858 -22.27 1.27 0.15
CA ASP A 858 -21.31 1.51 1.24
C ASP A 858 -19.86 1.26 0.83
N TRP A 859 -19.64 0.26 -0.02
CA TRP A 859 -18.34 -0.16 -0.51
C TRP A 859 -17.71 0.85 -1.48
N LEU A 860 -18.53 1.58 -2.25
CA LEU A 860 -18.04 2.73 -3.03
C LEU A 860 -17.62 3.88 -2.11
N GLN A 861 -18.40 4.18 -1.06
CA GLN A 861 -18.01 5.26 -0.14
C GLN A 861 -16.74 4.93 0.68
N ARG A 862 -16.47 3.64 0.93
CA ARG A 862 -15.30 3.18 1.70
C ARG A 862 -14.00 3.11 0.89
N THR A 863 -14.07 2.92 -0.43
CA THR A 863 -12.89 2.71 -1.30
C THR A 863 -12.58 3.89 -2.22
N ASP A 864 -13.28 5.01 -2.00
CA ASP A 864 -13.01 6.33 -2.57
C ASP A 864 -11.64 6.86 -2.11
N PRO A 865 -10.83 7.52 -2.97
CA PRO A 865 -11.05 7.79 -4.40
C PRO A 865 -10.52 6.66 -5.31
N ASN A 866 -10.08 5.52 -4.76
CA ASN A 866 -9.36 4.47 -5.49
C ASN A 866 -10.26 3.51 -6.31
N ASN A 867 -11.51 3.89 -6.58
CA ASN A 867 -12.57 3.05 -7.12
C ASN A 867 -13.34 3.67 -8.31
N LEU A 868 -12.88 4.80 -8.83
CA LEU A 868 -13.49 5.49 -9.95
C LEU A 868 -13.19 4.74 -11.26
N TYR A 869 -14.04 4.91 -12.28
CA TYR A 869 -14.14 3.95 -13.41
C TYR A 869 -14.12 2.46 -12.99
N PRO A 870 -15.07 1.99 -12.15
CA PRO A 870 -15.10 0.59 -11.75
C PRO A 870 -15.40 -0.33 -12.95
N PHE A 871 -14.66 -1.42 -13.11
CA PHE A 871 -14.82 -2.35 -14.23
C PHE A 871 -16.12 -3.16 -14.07
N VAL A 872 -17.05 -3.00 -15.02
CA VAL A 872 -18.41 -3.59 -14.96
C VAL A 872 -18.70 -4.54 -16.10
N ALA A 873 -19.35 -5.68 -15.81
CA ALA A 873 -19.73 -6.66 -16.83
C ALA A 873 -21.01 -7.46 -16.49
N VAL A 874 -21.84 -7.71 -17.50
CA VAL A 874 -22.94 -8.70 -17.43
C VAL A 874 -22.36 -10.11 -17.43
N LEU A 875 -22.70 -10.93 -16.46
CA LEU A 875 -22.27 -12.33 -16.34
C LEU A 875 -23.20 -13.30 -17.08
N PRO A 876 -22.80 -14.57 -17.30
CA PRO A 876 -23.68 -15.61 -17.82
C PRO A 876 -24.98 -15.82 -17.03
N SER A 877 -25.05 -15.57 -15.72
CA SER A 877 -26.32 -15.52 -14.96
C SER A 877 -27.21 -14.29 -15.26
N GLU A 878 -26.67 -13.33 -16.01
CA GLU A 878 -27.11 -11.95 -16.24
C GLU A 878 -26.94 -11.01 -15.03
N ASP A 879 -26.37 -11.48 -13.92
CA ASP A 879 -25.92 -10.63 -12.80
C ASP A 879 -24.71 -9.77 -13.18
N ILE A 880 -24.40 -8.77 -12.35
CA ILE A 880 -23.42 -7.73 -12.67
C ILE A 880 -22.14 -7.97 -11.87
N PHE A 881 -21.04 -8.27 -12.55
CA PHE A 881 -19.70 -8.17 -11.97
C PHE A 881 -19.29 -6.70 -11.84
N VAL A 882 -18.66 -6.36 -10.71
CA VAL A 882 -17.97 -5.09 -10.50
C VAL A 882 -16.60 -5.36 -9.85
N ALA A 883 -15.53 -4.83 -10.43
CA ALA A 883 -14.21 -4.71 -9.79
C ALA A 883 -13.81 -3.24 -9.64
N TYR A 884 -13.16 -2.92 -8.53
CA TYR A 884 -12.81 -1.55 -8.13
C TYR A 884 -11.72 -1.62 -7.05
N TRP A 885 -10.79 -0.66 -7.04
CA TRP A 885 -9.62 -0.71 -6.17
C TRP A 885 -8.89 -2.07 -6.28
N ASN A 886 -8.83 -2.86 -5.21
CA ASN A 886 -8.41 -4.26 -5.19
C ASN A 886 -9.54 -5.23 -4.79
N GLU A 887 -10.80 -4.78 -4.79
CA GLU A 887 -11.98 -5.58 -4.46
C GLU A 887 -12.79 -5.96 -5.71
N ALA A 888 -13.55 -7.05 -5.62
CA ALA A 888 -14.51 -7.44 -6.66
C ALA A 888 -15.75 -8.10 -6.06
N ARG A 889 -16.90 -7.97 -6.75
CA ARG A 889 -18.18 -8.53 -6.30
C ARG A 889 -19.13 -8.80 -7.47
N ILE A 890 -20.17 -9.58 -7.17
CA ILE A 890 -21.34 -9.79 -8.03
C ILE A 890 -22.55 -9.12 -7.37
N LEU A 891 -23.26 -8.28 -8.13
CA LEU A 891 -24.52 -7.66 -7.74
C LEU A 891 -25.69 -8.37 -8.44
N ASP A 892 -26.80 -8.57 -7.72
CA ASP A 892 -28.04 -9.06 -8.30
C ASP A 892 -28.58 -8.08 -9.36
N LYS A 893 -28.93 -8.60 -10.54
CA LYS A 893 -29.35 -7.80 -11.72
C LYS A 893 -30.62 -6.95 -11.57
N THR A 894 -31.40 -7.14 -10.51
CA THR A 894 -32.70 -6.49 -10.31
C THR A 894 -32.70 -5.50 -9.15
N THR A 895 -31.95 -5.82 -8.09
CA THR A 895 -31.90 -5.06 -6.83
C THR A 895 -30.58 -4.31 -6.64
N PHE A 896 -29.55 -4.67 -7.42
CA PHE A 896 -28.15 -4.24 -7.26
C PHE A 896 -27.54 -4.49 -5.87
N ALA A 897 -28.20 -5.33 -5.05
CA ALA A 897 -27.64 -5.80 -3.80
C ALA A 897 -26.44 -6.73 -4.07
N THR A 898 -25.42 -6.68 -3.20
CA THR A 898 -24.27 -7.57 -3.31
C THR A 898 -24.68 -9.02 -3.03
N LYS A 899 -24.58 -9.85 -4.06
CA LYS A 899 -24.92 -11.28 -4.05
C LYS A 899 -23.71 -12.15 -3.67
N THR A 900 -22.51 -11.74 -4.07
CA THR A 900 -21.25 -12.44 -3.76
C THR A 900 -20.13 -11.43 -3.65
N ILE A 901 -19.33 -11.50 -2.59
CA ILE A 901 -18.03 -10.83 -2.50
C ILE A 901 -16.98 -11.84 -2.98
N LEU A 902 -16.14 -11.43 -3.93
CA LEU A 902 -15.06 -12.25 -4.48
C LEU A 902 -13.77 -12.00 -3.67
N PRO A 903 -12.76 -12.87 -3.74
CA PRO A 903 -11.47 -12.61 -3.12
C PRO A 903 -10.85 -11.30 -3.65
N ASN A 904 -10.09 -10.59 -2.81
CA ASN A 904 -9.36 -9.40 -3.25
C ASN A 904 -8.40 -9.74 -4.41
N ILE A 905 -8.31 -8.82 -5.35
CA ILE A 905 -7.43 -8.86 -6.51
C ILE A 905 -5.99 -8.70 -5.99
N PRO A 906 -5.06 -9.65 -6.25
CA PRO A 906 -3.70 -9.54 -5.74
C PRO A 906 -2.95 -8.40 -6.44
N GLY A 907 -2.29 -7.53 -5.69
CA GLY A 907 -1.45 -6.45 -6.24
C GLY A 907 -0.06 -6.93 -6.68
N SER A 908 0.94 -6.69 -5.84
CA SER A 908 2.34 -7.13 -5.99
C SER A 908 2.77 -7.98 -4.79
N VAL A 909 3.93 -8.64 -4.87
CA VAL A 909 4.42 -9.56 -3.83
C VAL A 909 4.72 -8.88 -2.49
N ASN A 910 5.11 -7.60 -2.54
CA ASN A 910 5.46 -6.76 -1.40
C ASN A 910 4.38 -5.72 -1.04
N ASN A 911 3.56 -5.29 -2.00
CA ASN A 911 2.31 -4.58 -1.74
C ASN A 911 1.12 -5.37 -2.32
N PRO A 912 0.52 -6.30 -1.54
CA PRO A 912 -0.59 -7.11 -2.01
C PRO A 912 -1.90 -6.32 -2.21
N GLN A 913 -1.97 -5.07 -1.73
CA GLN A 913 -3.15 -4.19 -1.82
C GLN A 913 -3.15 -3.28 -3.06
N GLY A 914 -2.16 -3.40 -3.96
CA GLY A 914 -2.12 -2.62 -5.20
C GLY A 914 -3.40 -2.73 -6.04
N GLY A 915 -3.97 -1.59 -6.43
CA GLY A 915 -5.28 -1.48 -7.05
C GLY A 915 -5.25 -1.45 -8.59
N ARG A 916 -6.45 -1.52 -9.18
CA ARG A 916 -6.67 -1.80 -10.61
C ARG A 916 -7.55 -0.78 -11.34
N THR A 917 -8.23 0.12 -10.64
CA THR A 917 -9.09 1.17 -11.22
C THR A 917 -8.60 2.55 -10.77
N TYR A 918 -9.13 3.63 -11.33
CA TYR A 918 -8.64 4.99 -11.14
C TYR A 918 -8.51 5.37 -9.63
N PRO A 919 -7.43 6.06 -9.23
CA PRO A 919 -6.29 6.51 -10.05
C PRO A 919 -5.21 5.42 -10.25
N LEU A 920 -5.33 4.25 -9.63
CA LEU A 920 -4.33 3.19 -9.72
C LEU A 920 -4.33 2.46 -11.08
N GLU A 921 -5.44 2.56 -11.83
CA GLU A 921 -5.70 2.25 -13.25
C GLU A 921 -4.81 1.19 -13.94
N GLY A 922 -5.33 -0.04 -14.00
CA GLY A 922 -4.94 -1.04 -14.98
C GLY A 922 -5.88 -1.00 -16.20
N THR A 923 -6.28 -2.16 -16.70
CA THR A 923 -7.37 -2.31 -17.67
C THR A 923 -8.08 -3.64 -17.48
N GLY A 924 -9.41 -3.63 -17.38
CA GLY A 924 -10.24 -4.84 -17.38
C GLY A 924 -10.86 -5.15 -18.74
N VAL A 925 -10.80 -6.43 -19.16
CA VAL A 925 -11.53 -6.97 -20.32
C VAL A 925 -12.09 -8.37 -20.04
N LEU A 926 -13.05 -8.79 -20.86
CA LEU A 926 -13.65 -10.13 -20.79
C LEU A 926 -12.92 -11.11 -21.70
N LEU A 927 -12.60 -12.31 -21.19
CA LEU A 927 -11.98 -13.40 -21.97
C LEU A 927 -12.98 -14.00 -22.99
N PRO A 928 -12.50 -14.65 -24.08
CA PRO A 928 -13.36 -15.03 -25.19
C PRO A 928 -14.34 -16.16 -24.86
N GLN A 929 -15.64 -15.91 -24.99
CA GLN A 929 -16.66 -16.96 -24.92
C GLN A 929 -16.84 -17.64 -26.29
N LYS A 930 -16.97 -18.98 -26.30
CA LYS A 930 -17.03 -19.77 -27.54
C LYS A 930 -18.28 -20.66 -27.51
N ALA A 931 -18.99 -20.79 -28.64
CA ALA A 931 -20.13 -21.69 -28.75
C ALA A 931 -19.69 -23.15 -28.44
N PRO A 932 -20.43 -23.94 -27.63
CA PRO A 932 -21.82 -23.75 -27.20
C PRO A 932 -22.05 -22.87 -25.96
N TYR A 933 -21.03 -22.16 -25.46
CA TYR A 933 -21.09 -21.26 -24.30
C TYR A 933 -21.37 -21.98 -22.96
N THR A 934 -20.79 -23.18 -22.81
CA THR A 934 -20.78 -23.97 -21.58
C THR A 934 -19.77 -23.50 -20.54
N ASP A 935 -18.70 -22.85 -21.01
CA ASP A 935 -17.54 -22.52 -20.20
C ASP A 935 -17.79 -21.22 -19.43
N PRO A 936 -17.32 -21.09 -18.17
CA PRO A 936 -17.55 -19.90 -17.36
C PRO A 936 -16.91 -18.67 -18.02
N LEU A 937 -17.55 -17.50 -17.88
CA LEU A 937 -16.99 -16.25 -18.40
C LEU A 937 -15.75 -15.86 -17.58
N GLY A 938 -14.58 -15.88 -18.20
CA GLY A 938 -13.36 -15.37 -17.61
C GLY A 938 -13.25 -13.85 -17.73
N ILE A 939 -12.62 -13.23 -16.74
CA ILE A 939 -12.28 -11.80 -16.71
C ILE A 939 -10.75 -11.68 -16.61
N LEU A 940 -10.16 -10.78 -17.38
CA LEU A 940 -8.74 -10.44 -17.40
C LEU A 940 -8.57 -8.99 -16.96
N ILE A 941 -7.68 -8.75 -16.00
CA ILE A 941 -7.28 -7.41 -15.58
C ILE A 941 -5.75 -7.34 -15.65
N CYS A 942 -5.19 -6.38 -16.41
CA CYS A 942 -3.75 -6.20 -16.52
C CYS A 942 -3.31 -4.83 -16.00
N GLY A 943 -2.12 -4.76 -15.42
CA GLY A 943 -1.58 -3.50 -14.89
C GLY A 943 -2.35 -2.99 -13.67
N GLY A 944 -2.06 -1.77 -13.27
CA GLY A 944 -2.52 -1.15 -12.03
C GLY A 944 -1.34 -0.53 -11.27
N SER A 945 -1.54 -0.11 -10.03
CA SER A 945 -0.48 0.52 -9.24
C SER A 945 -0.64 0.34 -7.73
N GLY A 946 0.48 0.37 -7.01
CA GLY A 946 0.53 0.39 -5.55
C GLY A 946 0.27 1.78 -4.98
N GLU A 947 -0.50 1.85 -3.89
CA GLU A 947 -0.76 3.10 -3.15
C GLU A 947 0.52 3.76 -2.62
N GLY A 948 0.44 5.07 -2.35
CA GLY A 948 1.56 5.88 -1.87
C GLY A 948 2.60 6.13 -2.96
N ALA A 949 3.57 5.23 -3.10
CA ALA A 949 4.72 5.41 -4.00
C ALA A 949 4.41 5.17 -5.49
N GLY A 950 3.19 4.77 -5.86
CA GLY A 950 2.77 4.59 -7.26
C GLY A 950 3.58 3.54 -8.00
N ILE A 951 3.96 2.43 -7.36
CA ILE A 951 4.72 1.38 -8.03
C ILE A 951 3.76 0.59 -8.93
N ALA A 952 3.87 0.81 -10.25
CA ALA A 952 2.99 0.16 -11.23
C ALA A 952 3.19 -1.36 -11.26
N LEU A 953 2.11 -2.10 -11.50
CA LEU A 953 2.09 -3.56 -11.42
C LEU A 953 2.65 -4.22 -12.69
N ASP A 954 3.44 -5.28 -12.52
CA ASP A 954 4.04 -6.09 -13.60
C ASP A 954 3.28 -7.41 -13.83
N ASN A 955 1.95 -7.41 -13.67
CA ASN A 955 1.15 -8.61 -13.83
C ASN A 955 -0.26 -8.39 -14.39
N CYS A 956 -0.74 -9.42 -15.08
CA CYS A 956 -2.15 -9.65 -15.37
C CYS A 956 -2.72 -10.65 -14.35
N VAL A 957 -4.03 -10.56 -14.10
CA VAL A 957 -4.78 -11.48 -13.24
C VAL A 957 -6.07 -11.91 -13.93
N THR A 958 -6.47 -13.16 -13.72
CA THR A 958 -7.71 -13.70 -14.29
C THR A 958 -8.57 -14.39 -13.24
N ILE A 959 -9.89 -14.23 -13.33
CA ILE A 959 -10.89 -14.93 -12.51
C ILE A 959 -12.06 -15.41 -13.37
N HIS A 960 -12.67 -16.52 -12.96
CA HIS A 960 -13.99 -16.95 -13.40
C HIS A 960 -14.96 -16.70 -12.22
N PRO A 961 -15.71 -15.59 -12.19
CA PRO A 961 -16.39 -15.14 -10.97
C PRO A 961 -17.64 -15.98 -10.62
N GLU A 962 -18.20 -16.72 -11.58
CA GLU A 962 -19.35 -17.61 -11.38
C GLU A 962 -18.97 -19.07 -11.07
N ASP A 963 -17.67 -19.36 -10.90
CA ASP A 963 -17.21 -20.68 -10.44
C ASP A 963 -17.67 -20.94 -9.00
N THR A 964 -17.74 -22.22 -8.62
CA THR A 964 -18.12 -22.64 -7.25
C THR A 964 -17.10 -22.24 -6.18
N THR A 965 -15.85 -21.99 -6.59
CA THR A 965 -14.73 -21.54 -5.74
C THR A 965 -13.87 -20.54 -6.52
N PRO A 966 -14.38 -19.32 -6.76
CA PRO A 966 -13.75 -18.36 -7.66
C PRO A 966 -12.43 -17.86 -7.06
N SER A 967 -11.36 -17.86 -7.86
CA SER A 967 -10.01 -17.50 -7.42
C SER A 967 -9.21 -16.78 -8.50
N TRP A 968 -8.32 -15.88 -8.08
CA TRP A 968 -7.44 -15.15 -8.99
C TRP A 968 -6.21 -15.99 -9.35
N THR A 969 -6.03 -16.24 -10.64
CA THR A 969 -4.74 -16.65 -11.22
C THR A 969 -3.96 -15.40 -11.61
N ILE A 970 -2.62 -15.45 -11.53
CA ILE A 970 -1.71 -14.31 -11.82
C ILE A 970 -0.64 -14.73 -12.84
N GLU A 971 -0.34 -13.84 -13.78
CA GLU A 971 0.68 -14.03 -14.83
C GLU A 971 1.56 -12.76 -14.94
N ARG A 972 2.88 -12.91 -14.96
CA ARG A 972 3.82 -11.77 -15.07
C ARG A 972 3.82 -11.16 -16.48
N MET A 973 3.77 -9.84 -16.54
CA MET A 973 4.07 -9.05 -17.74
C MET A 973 5.58 -8.73 -17.83
N PRO A 974 6.16 -8.60 -19.02
CA PRO A 974 7.57 -8.22 -19.21
C PRO A 974 7.89 -6.76 -18.85
N THR A 975 6.88 -5.96 -18.50
CA THR A 975 6.97 -4.53 -18.18
C THR A 975 5.88 -4.15 -17.18
N ARG A 976 6.17 -3.25 -16.23
CA ARG A 976 5.16 -2.62 -15.35
C ARG A 976 4.21 -1.73 -16.16
N ARG A 977 2.90 -1.75 -15.87
CA ARG A 977 1.91 -0.88 -16.57
C ARG A 977 0.86 -0.31 -15.62
N VAL A 978 0.72 1.02 -15.68
CA VAL A 978 -0.42 1.81 -15.20
C VAL A 978 -0.95 2.66 -16.36
N MET A 979 -2.26 2.87 -16.46
CA MET A 979 -2.94 3.45 -17.64
C MET A 979 -2.64 2.70 -18.95
N SER A 980 -2.68 1.37 -18.92
CA SER A 980 -2.71 0.60 -20.17
C SER A 980 -4.01 0.84 -20.94
N CYS A 981 -4.04 0.42 -22.20
CA CYS A 981 -5.27 0.14 -22.91
C CYS A 981 -5.27 -1.31 -23.39
N ILE A 982 -6.44 -1.92 -23.55
CA ILE A 982 -6.58 -3.27 -24.11
C ILE A 982 -7.65 -3.28 -25.20
N ALA A 983 -7.21 -3.57 -26.44
CA ALA A 983 -8.06 -3.74 -27.61
C ALA A 983 -8.23 -5.24 -27.93
N PRO A 984 -9.45 -5.81 -27.86
CA PRO A 984 -9.73 -7.17 -28.36
C PRO A 984 -9.54 -7.26 -29.87
N LEU A 985 -8.95 -8.35 -30.36
CA LEU A 985 -8.70 -8.58 -31.79
C LEU A 985 -9.63 -9.68 -32.37
N PRO A 986 -9.88 -9.70 -33.70
CA PRO A 986 -10.82 -10.64 -34.32
C PRO A 986 -10.48 -12.12 -34.15
N ASP A 987 -9.20 -12.45 -33.94
CA ASP A 987 -8.71 -13.82 -33.76
C ASP A 987 -8.89 -14.36 -32.34
N GLY A 988 -9.20 -13.50 -31.37
CA GLY A 988 -9.41 -13.83 -29.96
C GLY A 988 -8.24 -13.47 -29.05
N THR A 989 -7.17 -12.90 -29.61
CA THR A 989 -6.08 -12.29 -28.86
C THR A 989 -6.42 -10.85 -28.45
N TYR A 990 -5.60 -10.25 -27.59
CA TYR A 990 -5.78 -8.89 -27.09
C TYR A 990 -4.48 -8.11 -27.24
N LEU A 991 -4.54 -6.93 -27.85
CA LEU A 991 -3.42 -6.00 -27.87
C LEU A 991 -3.45 -5.15 -26.59
N ILE A 992 -2.42 -5.30 -25.75
CA ILE A 992 -2.17 -4.44 -24.60
C ILE A 992 -1.14 -3.40 -25.01
N ASN A 993 -1.48 -2.12 -24.94
CA ASN A 993 -0.57 -1.03 -25.31
C ASN A 993 -0.65 0.13 -24.30
N ASN A 994 0.12 1.19 -24.59
CA ASN A 994 0.19 2.43 -23.82
C ASN A 994 0.63 2.23 -22.35
N GLY A 995 0.53 3.31 -21.57
CA GLY A 995 0.75 3.34 -20.13
C GLY A 995 2.18 3.64 -19.68
N ALA A 996 2.37 3.70 -18.36
CA ALA A 996 3.63 4.04 -17.70
C ALA A 996 4.16 2.89 -16.84
N GLN A 997 5.47 2.88 -16.57
CA GLN A 997 6.13 1.89 -15.70
C GLN A 997 6.22 2.34 -14.23
N GLN A 998 5.88 3.60 -13.94
CA GLN A 998 5.91 4.21 -12.62
C GLN A 998 4.84 5.31 -12.51
N GLY A 999 4.12 5.36 -11.38
CA GLY A 999 3.14 6.39 -11.03
C GLY A 999 1.69 5.90 -10.95
N VAL A 1000 0.77 6.84 -11.08
CA VAL A 1000 -0.70 6.64 -11.09
C VAL A 1000 -1.34 7.46 -12.21
N ALA A 1001 -2.61 7.21 -12.52
CA ALA A 1001 -3.38 7.99 -13.48
C ALA A 1001 -3.68 9.40 -12.95
N GLY A 1002 -3.57 10.40 -13.84
CA GLY A 1002 -3.69 11.81 -13.50
C GLY A 1002 -2.60 12.67 -14.15
N PHE A 1003 -2.85 13.97 -14.23
CA PHE A 1003 -1.91 14.95 -14.80
C PHE A 1003 -0.59 15.00 -14.02
N GLY A 1004 0.54 14.79 -14.70
CA GLY A 1004 1.87 14.78 -14.09
C GLY A 1004 2.17 13.62 -13.12
N LEU A 1005 1.25 12.67 -12.92
CA LEU A 1005 1.36 11.65 -11.86
C LEU A 1005 2.10 10.36 -12.28
N ALA A 1006 2.61 10.29 -13.51
CA ALA A 1006 3.27 9.10 -14.05
C ALA A 1006 4.50 9.43 -14.90
N THR A 1007 5.44 8.47 -14.94
CA THR A 1007 6.73 8.59 -15.65
C THR A 1007 7.14 7.25 -16.27
N GLN A 1008 8.19 7.26 -17.09
CA GLN A 1008 8.73 6.05 -17.75
C GLN A 1008 7.69 5.37 -18.68
N PRO A 1009 7.29 6.01 -19.79
CA PRO A 1009 6.31 5.45 -20.73
C PRO A 1009 6.68 4.06 -21.23
N ASN A 1010 5.66 3.23 -21.48
CA ASN A 1010 5.78 1.97 -22.21
C ASN A 1010 5.65 2.25 -23.71
N HIS A 1011 6.71 1.97 -24.47
CA HIS A 1011 6.68 2.10 -25.94
C HIS A 1011 6.38 0.77 -26.65
N ASN A 1012 6.65 -0.38 -26.04
CA ASN A 1012 6.30 -1.69 -26.59
C ASN A 1012 4.81 -2.02 -26.36
N ALA A 1013 4.16 -2.56 -27.39
CA ALA A 1013 2.90 -3.28 -27.21
C ALA A 1013 3.15 -4.73 -26.79
N LEU A 1014 2.15 -5.37 -26.21
CA LEU A 1014 2.10 -6.79 -25.88
C LEU A 1014 0.87 -7.41 -26.56
N LEU A 1015 1.00 -8.65 -27.02
CA LEU A 1015 -0.12 -9.47 -27.48
C LEU A 1015 -0.38 -10.56 -26.43
N TYR A 1016 -1.58 -10.58 -25.88
CA TYR A 1016 -2.04 -11.60 -24.94
C TYR A 1016 -2.92 -12.62 -25.69
N ASP A 1017 -2.50 -13.88 -25.70
CA ASP A 1017 -3.20 -15.00 -26.32
C ASP A 1017 -3.80 -15.93 -25.24
N PRO A 1018 -5.14 -15.94 -25.05
CA PRO A 1018 -5.78 -16.80 -24.06
C PRO A 1018 -5.83 -18.28 -24.46
N GLU A 1019 -5.55 -18.65 -25.72
CA GLU A 1019 -5.47 -20.06 -26.16
C GLU A 1019 -4.12 -20.69 -25.79
N LYS A 1020 -3.09 -19.90 -25.46
CA LYS A 1020 -1.78 -20.39 -24.98
C LYS A 1020 -1.82 -20.87 -23.51
N PRO A 1021 -0.89 -21.77 -23.12
CA PRO A 1021 -0.70 -22.18 -21.72
C PRO A 1021 -0.37 -21.00 -20.80
N LEU A 1022 -0.74 -21.15 -19.52
CA LEU A 1022 -0.44 -20.19 -18.45
C LEU A 1022 1.06 -19.85 -18.42
N GLY A 1023 1.39 -18.56 -18.27
CA GLY A 1023 2.76 -18.04 -18.26
C GLY A 1023 3.36 -17.82 -19.66
N ALA A 1024 2.86 -18.52 -20.69
CA ALA A 1024 3.31 -18.39 -22.08
C ALA A 1024 2.40 -17.48 -22.95
N ARG A 1025 1.40 -16.83 -22.35
CA ARG A 1025 0.36 -16.08 -23.07
C ARG A 1025 0.79 -14.76 -23.66
N ILE A 1026 1.90 -14.18 -23.19
CA ILE A 1026 2.32 -12.81 -23.53
C ILE A 1026 3.47 -12.83 -24.53
N THR A 1027 3.24 -12.20 -25.68
CA THR A 1027 4.24 -11.94 -26.72
C THR A 1027 4.56 -10.44 -26.74
N VAL A 1028 5.85 -10.08 -26.73
CA VAL A 1028 6.30 -8.68 -26.91
C VAL A 1028 6.27 -8.34 -28.40
N MET A 1029 5.60 -7.23 -28.71
CA MET A 1029 5.30 -6.77 -30.07
C MET A 1029 6.15 -5.54 -30.42
N ALA A 1030 5.87 -4.92 -31.59
CA ALA A 1030 6.58 -3.72 -32.03
C ALA A 1030 6.41 -2.53 -31.07
N ASN A 1031 7.36 -1.59 -31.17
CA ASN A 1031 7.37 -0.35 -30.38
C ASN A 1031 6.79 0.83 -31.18
N THR A 1032 6.06 1.72 -30.50
CA THR A 1032 5.83 3.09 -30.98
C THR A 1032 7.05 3.97 -30.66
N THR A 1033 7.12 5.16 -31.26
CA THR A 1033 8.06 6.24 -30.87
C THR A 1033 7.37 7.34 -30.06
N ILE A 1034 6.08 7.16 -29.74
CA ILE A 1034 5.24 8.14 -29.06
C ILE A 1034 4.99 7.70 -27.61
N SER A 1035 5.03 8.66 -26.68
CA SER A 1035 4.62 8.45 -25.29
C SER A 1035 3.10 8.48 -25.20
N ARG A 1036 2.47 7.33 -25.00
CA ARG A 1036 1.02 7.19 -24.79
C ARG A 1036 0.76 7.00 -23.29
N LEU A 1037 0.51 8.10 -22.60
CA LEU A 1037 0.34 8.18 -21.14
C LEU A 1037 -1.14 8.42 -20.78
N TYR A 1038 -1.43 9.29 -19.80
CA TYR A 1038 -2.77 9.60 -19.34
C TYR A 1038 -3.66 10.19 -20.44
N HIS A 1039 -4.92 9.77 -20.52
CA HIS A 1039 -5.83 10.03 -21.65
C HIS A 1039 -5.35 9.47 -23.01
N SER A 1040 -4.52 8.42 -23.04
CA SER A 1040 -4.31 7.67 -24.29
C SER A 1040 -5.33 6.55 -24.44
N GLU A 1041 -5.75 6.30 -25.69
CA GLU A 1041 -6.86 5.41 -26.03
C GLU A 1041 -6.48 4.41 -27.13
N SER A 1042 -7.22 3.29 -27.20
CA SER A 1042 -6.92 2.17 -28.11
C SER A 1042 -8.16 1.37 -28.48
N ILE A 1043 -8.58 1.39 -29.75
CA ILE A 1043 -9.77 0.65 -30.23
C ILE A 1043 -9.50 -0.13 -31.52
N LEU A 1044 -10.17 -1.27 -31.71
CA LEU A 1044 -10.16 -2.00 -32.97
C LEU A 1044 -11.11 -1.35 -34.00
N LEU A 1045 -10.64 -1.20 -35.24
CA LEU A 1045 -11.43 -0.75 -36.39
C LEU A 1045 -12.02 -1.94 -37.19
N LEU A 1046 -13.09 -1.71 -37.96
CA LEU A 1046 -13.66 -2.70 -38.89
C LEU A 1046 -12.66 -3.29 -39.91
N ASP A 1047 -11.56 -2.61 -40.21
CA ASP A 1047 -10.50 -3.14 -41.08
C ASP A 1047 -9.45 -3.99 -40.36
N GLY A 1048 -9.63 -4.26 -39.06
CA GLY A 1048 -8.79 -5.15 -38.25
C GLY A 1048 -7.49 -4.53 -37.73
N ARG A 1049 -7.23 -3.24 -38.02
CA ARG A 1049 -6.18 -2.46 -37.36
C ARG A 1049 -6.69 -1.93 -36.01
N VAL A 1050 -5.78 -1.66 -35.07
CA VAL A 1050 -6.09 -0.95 -33.83
C VAL A 1050 -5.70 0.51 -34.01
N LEU A 1051 -6.62 1.45 -33.79
CA LEU A 1051 -6.35 2.89 -33.76
C LEU A 1051 -5.87 3.29 -32.37
N VAL A 1052 -4.83 4.13 -32.30
CA VAL A 1052 -4.21 4.60 -31.05
C VAL A 1052 -4.15 6.13 -31.04
N SER A 1053 -4.68 6.74 -29.99
CA SER A 1053 -4.89 8.19 -29.86
C SER A 1053 -4.60 8.69 -28.43
N GLY A 1054 -4.65 10.01 -28.21
CA GLY A 1054 -4.14 10.64 -26.96
C GLY A 1054 -2.63 10.46 -26.80
N SER A 1055 -1.94 10.86 -25.74
CA SER A 1055 -2.33 11.31 -24.41
C SER A 1055 -2.31 12.83 -24.22
N ASP A 1056 -2.99 13.27 -23.16
CA ASP A 1056 -2.80 14.58 -22.52
C ASP A 1056 -2.26 14.37 -21.10
N PRO A 1057 -0.92 14.31 -20.92
CA PRO A 1057 -0.30 14.00 -19.63
C PRO A 1057 -0.11 15.21 -18.71
N GLU A 1058 -0.16 16.45 -19.25
CA GLU A 1058 0.17 17.73 -18.58
C GLU A 1058 1.43 17.70 -17.67
N ASP A 1059 2.45 16.89 -18.01
CA ASP A 1059 3.63 16.62 -17.14
C ASP A 1059 4.84 17.56 -17.39
N GLY A 1060 4.80 18.38 -18.43
CA GLY A 1060 5.90 19.27 -18.84
C GLY A 1060 7.13 18.58 -19.45
N VAL A 1061 7.06 17.27 -19.71
CA VAL A 1061 8.16 16.44 -20.23
C VAL A 1061 7.78 15.72 -21.52
N ASN A 1062 6.58 15.13 -21.55
CA ASN A 1062 6.01 14.47 -22.71
C ASN A 1062 5.03 15.43 -23.43
N PRO A 1063 5.01 15.48 -24.77
CA PRO A 1063 4.07 16.31 -25.51
C PRO A 1063 2.63 15.79 -25.38
N GLN A 1064 1.67 16.71 -25.57
CA GLN A 1064 0.27 16.36 -25.84
C GLN A 1064 0.15 15.77 -27.25
N GLU A 1065 -0.46 14.59 -27.38
CA GLU A 1065 -0.38 13.79 -28.61
C GLU A 1065 -1.64 13.81 -29.47
N TYR A 1066 -1.74 14.88 -30.25
CA TYR A 1066 -2.65 15.00 -31.39
C TYR A 1066 -2.43 13.94 -32.49
N ARG A 1067 -1.30 13.21 -32.48
CA ARG A 1067 -0.93 12.29 -33.58
C ARG A 1067 -1.64 10.95 -33.43
N VAL A 1068 -2.53 10.61 -34.36
CA VAL A 1068 -3.18 9.30 -34.40
C VAL A 1068 -2.22 8.29 -35.06
N GLU A 1069 -1.96 7.19 -34.37
CA GLU A 1069 -1.29 6.02 -34.93
C GLU A 1069 -2.30 4.90 -35.19
N ILE A 1070 -1.88 3.94 -35.99
CA ILE A 1070 -2.48 2.61 -36.08
C ILE A 1070 -1.42 1.59 -35.66
N PHE A 1071 -1.83 0.60 -34.86
CA PHE A 1071 -1.11 -0.66 -34.77
C PHE A 1071 -1.74 -1.65 -35.75
N LYS A 1072 -0.91 -2.27 -36.57
CA LYS A 1072 -1.29 -3.27 -37.56
C LYS A 1072 -0.88 -4.66 -37.06
N PRO A 1073 -1.83 -5.52 -36.63
CA PRO A 1073 -1.49 -6.83 -36.07
C PRO A 1073 -0.95 -7.83 -37.11
N PRO A 1074 -0.26 -8.91 -36.69
CA PRO A 1074 0.42 -9.85 -37.59
C PRO A 1074 -0.48 -10.48 -38.67
N TYR A 1075 -1.76 -10.72 -38.38
CA TYR A 1075 -2.71 -11.27 -39.36
C TYR A 1075 -2.93 -10.38 -40.59
N LEU A 1076 -2.65 -9.07 -40.52
CA LEU A 1076 -2.76 -8.13 -41.66
C LEU A 1076 -1.51 -8.09 -42.56
N PHE A 1077 -0.53 -8.98 -42.35
CA PHE A 1077 0.63 -9.14 -43.23
C PHE A 1077 0.49 -10.31 -44.22
N SER A 1078 -0.57 -11.11 -44.12
CA SER A 1078 -0.89 -12.10 -45.14
C SER A 1078 -1.49 -11.43 -46.38
N PRO A 1079 -1.05 -11.78 -47.60
CA PRO A 1079 -1.69 -11.31 -48.84
C PRO A 1079 -3.07 -11.96 -49.05
N ASP A 1080 -3.38 -13.04 -48.34
CA ASP A 1080 -4.51 -13.92 -48.60
C ASP A 1080 -5.85 -13.45 -47.99
N ARG A 1081 -5.94 -12.18 -47.56
CA ARG A 1081 -7.06 -11.60 -46.81
C ARG A 1081 -8.43 -11.95 -47.44
N PRO A 1082 -9.36 -12.59 -46.69
CA PRO A 1082 -10.67 -12.95 -47.22
C PRO A 1082 -11.61 -11.75 -47.30
N SER A 1083 -12.73 -11.95 -47.99
CA SER A 1083 -13.84 -11.00 -48.06
C SER A 1083 -15.16 -11.77 -47.92
N PHE A 1084 -16.20 -11.14 -47.38
CA PHE A 1084 -17.53 -11.73 -47.29
C PHE A 1084 -18.63 -10.67 -47.50
N THR A 1085 -19.86 -11.13 -47.71
CA THR A 1085 -21.06 -10.27 -47.72
C THR A 1085 -22.13 -10.85 -46.81
N ILE A 1086 -22.77 -10.01 -46.01
CA ILE A 1086 -23.94 -10.35 -45.20
C ILE A 1086 -25.00 -9.25 -45.29
N THR A 1087 -26.24 -9.63 -45.61
CA THR A 1087 -27.35 -8.70 -45.83
C THR A 1087 -28.16 -8.43 -44.56
N ASN A 1088 -28.34 -9.44 -43.70
CA ASN A 1088 -29.07 -9.27 -42.44
C ASN A 1088 -28.11 -8.92 -41.30
N LYS A 1089 -28.32 -7.74 -40.70
CA LYS A 1089 -27.53 -7.17 -39.61
C LYS A 1089 -28.36 -6.89 -38.33
N ASP A 1090 -29.60 -7.35 -38.24
CA ASP A 1090 -30.49 -7.15 -37.07
C ASP A 1090 -30.92 -8.53 -36.54
N TRP A 1091 -30.13 -9.08 -35.63
CA TRP A 1091 -30.16 -10.50 -35.22
C TRP A 1091 -30.96 -10.74 -33.93
N GLN A 1092 -31.67 -11.87 -33.93
CA GLN A 1092 -32.38 -12.42 -32.79
C GLN A 1092 -31.55 -13.52 -32.14
N TYR A 1093 -31.64 -13.66 -30.82
CA TYR A 1093 -30.87 -14.65 -30.06
C TYR A 1093 -31.14 -16.09 -30.54
N GLY A 1094 -30.07 -16.89 -30.62
CA GLY A 1094 -30.10 -18.29 -31.04
C GLY A 1094 -30.50 -18.55 -32.49
N GLN A 1095 -30.79 -17.53 -33.30
CA GLN A 1095 -31.15 -17.69 -34.71
C GLN A 1095 -29.91 -17.80 -35.61
N THR A 1096 -30.10 -18.40 -36.79
CA THR A 1096 -29.04 -18.64 -37.77
C THR A 1096 -29.14 -17.68 -38.95
N TYR A 1097 -28.00 -17.08 -39.33
CA TYR A 1097 -27.88 -16.07 -40.38
C TYR A 1097 -26.88 -16.51 -41.45
N THR A 1098 -27.22 -16.30 -42.73
CA THR A 1098 -26.38 -16.69 -43.87
C THR A 1098 -25.49 -15.54 -44.32
N PHE A 1099 -24.21 -15.83 -44.54
CA PHE A 1099 -23.25 -14.95 -45.22
C PHE A 1099 -22.59 -15.70 -46.38
N GLN A 1100 -22.05 -14.95 -47.35
CA GLN A 1100 -21.34 -15.52 -48.49
C GLN A 1100 -19.87 -15.07 -48.46
N LEU A 1101 -18.95 -16.01 -48.63
CA LEU A 1101 -17.54 -15.74 -48.87
C LEU A 1101 -17.36 -15.22 -50.32
N GLY A 1102 -16.42 -14.29 -50.52
CA GLY A 1102 -16.05 -13.79 -51.85
C GLY A 1102 -15.22 -14.78 -52.69
N GLY A 1103 -14.87 -15.93 -52.13
CA GLY A 1103 -14.12 -17.01 -52.76
C GLY A 1103 -14.21 -18.28 -51.94
N GLN A 1104 -13.62 -19.38 -52.41
CA GLN A 1104 -13.53 -20.62 -51.63
C GLN A 1104 -12.63 -20.42 -50.41
N ALA A 1105 -12.99 -21.04 -49.28
CA ALA A 1105 -12.18 -21.02 -48.06
C ALA A 1105 -10.81 -21.66 -48.30
N LYS A 1106 -9.75 -21.04 -47.74
CA LYS A 1106 -8.36 -21.50 -47.82
C LYS A 1106 -7.96 -22.37 -46.64
N GLY A 1107 -8.65 -22.25 -45.50
CA GLY A 1107 -8.51 -23.12 -44.33
C GLY A 1107 -9.77 -23.13 -43.47
N THR A 1108 -9.59 -23.19 -42.15
CA THR A 1108 -10.70 -23.18 -41.20
C THR A 1108 -11.35 -21.80 -41.14
N ILE A 1109 -12.65 -21.74 -41.44
CA ILE A 1109 -13.45 -20.53 -41.21
C ILE A 1109 -13.79 -20.43 -39.71
N LYS A 1110 -13.37 -19.35 -39.06
CA LYS A 1110 -13.93 -18.86 -37.79
C LYS A 1110 -14.81 -17.62 -38.08
N ALA A 1111 -15.71 -17.27 -37.17
CA ALA A 1111 -16.22 -15.92 -37.10
C ALA A 1111 -16.18 -15.42 -35.65
N SER A 1112 -16.07 -14.11 -35.47
CA SER A 1112 -16.08 -13.47 -34.15
C SER A 1112 -17.04 -12.28 -34.13
N LEU A 1113 -17.53 -11.99 -32.94
CA LEU A 1113 -18.38 -10.86 -32.59
C LEU A 1113 -17.66 -10.11 -31.47
N LEU A 1114 -17.23 -8.88 -31.74
CA LEU A 1114 -16.58 -8.01 -30.77
C LEU A 1114 -17.54 -6.88 -30.39
N GLY A 1115 -17.85 -6.71 -29.10
CA GLY A 1115 -18.76 -5.67 -28.63
C GLY A 1115 -18.27 -4.27 -28.98
N ALA A 1116 -19.17 -3.36 -29.37
CA ALA A 1116 -18.83 -1.97 -29.68
C ALA A 1116 -18.20 -1.27 -28.46
N VAL A 1117 -16.97 -0.78 -28.60
CA VAL A 1117 -16.15 -0.22 -27.51
C VAL A 1117 -16.21 1.30 -27.46
N SER A 1118 -16.30 1.84 -26.25
CA SER A 1118 -15.81 3.18 -25.91
C SER A 1118 -14.52 3.05 -25.13
N SER A 1119 -13.41 3.58 -25.66
CA SER A 1119 -12.16 3.72 -24.93
C SER A 1119 -12.13 5.08 -24.25
N THR A 1120 -11.97 5.13 -22.94
CA THR A 1120 -11.61 6.35 -22.18
C THR A 1120 -10.79 5.98 -20.94
N HIS A 1121 -9.71 6.69 -20.65
CA HIS A 1121 -8.91 6.50 -19.43
C HIS A 1121 -8.46 5.05 -19.18
N GLY A 1122 -8.08 4.34 -20.25
CA GLY A 1122 -7.71 2.91 -20.15
C GLY A 1122 -8.88 1.94 -19.99
N ASN A 1123 -10.12 2.43 -19.92
CA ASN A 1123 -11.35 1.61 -19.81
C ASN A 1123 -11.97 1.35 -21.19
N SER A 1124 -12.08 0.08 -21.57
CA SER A 1124 -12.72 -0.39 -22.80
C SER A 1124 -14.21 -0.73 -22.58
N MET A 1125 -15.04 0.27 -22.28
CA MET A 1125 -16.47 0.08 -21.97
C MET A 1125 -17.21 -0.56 -23.15
N GLY A 1126 -17.96 -1.64 -22.87
CA GLY A 1126 -18.67 -2.44 -23.90
C GLY A 1126 -17.85 -3.57 -24.53
N ALA A 1127 -16.55 -3.69 -24.22
CA ALA A 1127 -15.70 -4.75 -24.78
C ALA A 1127 -16.15 -6.17 -24.37
N ARG A 1128 -16.35 -7.02 -25.38
CA ARG A 1128 -16.63 -8.46 -25.22
C ARG A 1128 -16.19 -9.22 -26.47
N THR A 1129 -15.58 -10.39 -26.29
CA THR A 1129 -15.13 -11.26 -27.39
C THR A 1129 -15.97 -12.54 -27.43
N ILE A 1130 -16.63 -12.81 -28.56
CA ILE A 1130 -17.51 -13.99 -28.71
C ILE A 1130 -17.22 -14.72 -30.03
N PHE A 1131 -17.08 -16.05 -29.97
CA PHE A 1131 -16.97 -16.94 -31.13
C PHE A 1131 -18.27 -17.73 -31.33
N PRO A 1132 -19.19 -17.28 -32.20
CA PRO A 1132 -20.37 -18.04 -32.57
C PRO A 1132 -20.06 -19.30 -33.37
N ALA A 1133 -21.00 -20.26 -33.35
CA ALA A 1133 -20.92 -21.44 -34.20
C ALA A 1133 -21.07 -21.05 -35.67
N VAL A 1134 -20.20 -21.58 -36.53
CA VAL A 1134 -20.19 -21.36 -37.99
C VAL A 1134 -20.16 -22.69 -38.72
N SER A 1135 -20.86 -22.77 -39.85
CA SER A 1135 -20.78 -23.89 -40.80
C SER A 1135 -20.73 -23.34 -42.23
N CYS A 1136 -20.03 -24.02 -43.14
CA CYS A 1136 -19.85 -23.55 -44.52
C CYS A 1136 -20.05 -24.70 -45.52
N THR A 1137 -20.81 -24.44 -46.57
CA THR A 1137 -20.93 -25.29 -47.76
C THR A 1137 -20.42 -24.51 -48.97
N GLN A 1138 -19.22 -24.86 -49.44
CA GLN A 1138 -18.49 -24.07 -50.43
C GLN A 1138 -18.33 -22.62 -49.94
N VAL A 1139 -18.84 -21.63 -50.69
CA VAL A 1139 -18.81 -20.20 -50.33
C VAL A 1139 -19.97 -19.77 -49.42
N SER A 1140 -21.02 -20.59 -49.28
CA SER A 1140 -22.22 -20.24 -48.51
C SER A 1140 -22.09 -20.72 -47.08
N CYS A 1141 -21.98 -19.78 -46.15
CA CYS A 1141 -21.80 -20.05 -44.73
C CYS A 1141 -23.01 -19.59 -43.90
N THR A 1142 -23.21 -20.25 -42.77
CA THR A 1142 -24.18 -19.89 -41.74
C THR A 1142 -23.47 -19.63 -40.41
N VAL A 1143 -23.94 -18.63 -39.67
CA VAL A 1143 -23.52 -18.32 -38.30
C VAL A 1143 -24.72 -18.33 -37.38
N THR A 1144 -24.61 -18.94 -36.20
CA THR A 1144 -25.67 -18.94 -35.18
C THR A 1144 -25.40 -17.87 -34.14
N ALA A 1145 -26.33 -16.92 -33.97
CA ALA A 1145 -26.24 -15.86 -32.98
C ALA A 1145 -26.17 -16.42 -31.55
N PRO A 1146 -25.52 -15.72 -30.59
CA PRO A 1146 -25.51 -16.11 -29.19
C PRO A 1146 -26.93 -16.38 -28.64
N PRO A 1147 -27.10 -17.33 -27.69
CA PRO A 1147 -28.42 -17.85 -27.35
C PRO A 1147 -29.27 -16.94 -26.43
N ARG A 1148 -28.65 -15.97 -25.74
CA ARG A 1148 -29.31 -15.11 -24.74
C ARG A 1148 -28.41 -13.95 -24.28
N ALA A 1149 -29.03 -12.98 -23.60
CA ALA A 1149 -28.41 -11.73 -23.14
C ALA A 1149 -27.20 -11.91 -22.19
N GLY A 1150 -27.17 -12.94 -21.33
CA GLY A 1150 -26.00 -13.20 -20.47
C GLY A 1150 -24.70 -13.55 -21.22
N ILE A 1151 -24.82 -14.03 -22.47
CA ILE A 1151 -23.66 -14.32 -23.34
C ILE A 1151 -23.32 -13.11 -24.23
N ALA A 1152 -24.35 -12.42 -24.74
CA ALA A 1152 -24.20 -11.21 -25.52
C ALA A 1152 -25.31 -10.23 -25.12
N PRO A 1153 -25.04 -9.21 -24.28
CA PRO A 1153 -26.04 -8.20 -23.96
C PRO A 1153 -26.60 -7.53 -25.22
N PRO A 1154 -27.84 -7.00 -25.20
CA PRO A 1154 -28.40 -6.29 -26.34
C PRO A 1154 -27.46 -5.18 -26.79
N GLY A 1155 -27.13 -5.10 -28.08
CA GLY A 1155 -26.08 -4.19 -28.53
C GLY A 1155 -25.61 -4.40 -29.96
N TRP A 1156 -24.58 -3.64 -30.32
CA TRP A 1156 -23.88 -3.74 -31.59
C TRP A 1156 -22.52 -4.41 -31.44
N TYR A 1157 -22.19 -5.27 -32.40
CA TYR A 1157 -20.98 -6.08 -32.41
C TYR A 1157 -20.32 -5.98 -33.78
N GLN A 1158 -19.01 -5.76 -33.82
CA GLN A 1158 -18.19 -5.93 -35.03
C GLN A 1158 -18.18 -7.44 -35.37
N PHE A 1159 -18.80 -7.82 -36.47
CA PHE A 1159 -18.79 -9.18 -37.00
C PHE A 1159 -17.64 -9.34 -38.00
N PHE A 1160 -16.67 -10.19 -37.65
CA PHE A 1160 -15.57 -10.57 -38.51
C PHE A 1160 -15.71 -12.04 -38.96
N VAL A 1161 -15.38 -12.30 -40.22
CA VAL A 1161 -15.15 -13.64 -40.75
C VAL A 1161 -13.64 -13.81 -40.93
N LEU A 1162 -13.09 -14.90 -40.41
CA LEU A 1162 -11.67 -15.23 -40.49
C LEU A 1162 -11.49 -16.51 -41.29
N ASP A 1163 -10.59 -16.47 -42.28
CA ASP A 1163 -10.17 -17.66 -43.03
C ASP A 1163 -8.73 -18.00 -42.63
N ASN A 1164 -8.53 -19.18 -42.06
CA ASN A 1164 -7.25 -19.63 -41.50
C ASN A 1164 -6.61 -18.61 -40.53
N GLY A 1165 -7.43 -17.93 -39.72
CA GLY A 1165 -7.00 -16.89 -38.77
C GLY A 1165 -6.82 -15.48 -39.36
N ILE A 1166 -7.01 -15.28 -40.66
CA ILE A 1166 -6.88 -13.96 -41.31
C ILE A 1166 -8.27 -13.30 -41.39
N PRO A 1167 -8.52 -12.16 -40.72
CA PRO A 1167 -9.82 -11.50 -40.76
C PRO A 1167 -10.08 -10.75 -42.06
N ALA A 1168 -11.30 -10.88 -42.58
CA ALA A 1168 -11.85 -9.97 -43.59
C ALA A 1168 -11.99 -8.54 -43.04
N VAL A 1169 -12.44 -7.59 -43.87
CA VAL A 1169 -13.03 -6.35 -43.35
C VAL A 1169 -14.38 -6.70 -42.73
N GLY A 1170 -14.56 -6.39 -41.45
CA GLY A 1170 -15.77 -6.69 -40.68
C GLY A 1170 -16.93 -5.77 -41.00
N VAL A 1171 -18.09 -6.06 -40.41
CA VAL A 1171 -19.26 -5.18 -40.42
C VAL A 1171 -19.95 -5.19 -39.07
N TYR A 1172 -20.55 -4.09 -38.65
CA TYR A 1172 -21.42 -4.11 -37.48
C TYR A 1172 -22.70 -4.93 -37.72
N VAL A 1173 -23.06 -5.75 -36.73
CA VAL A 1173 -24.36 -6.42 -36.60
C VAL A 1173 -24.94 -6.12 -35.22
N ARG A 1174 -26.26 -5.97 -35.16
CA ARG A 1174 -27.04 -5.73 -33.94
C ARG A 1174 -27.58 -7.06 -33.43
N ILE A 1175 -27.54 -7.29 -32.12
CA ILE A 1175 -28.02 -8.52 -31.49
C ILE A 1175 -28.98 -8.16 -30.34
N GLY A 1176 -30.09 -8.88 -30.23
CA GLY A 1176 -31.00 -8.80 -29.08
C GLY A 1176 -32.05 -7.68 -29.14
N GLY A 1177 -31.94 -6.76 -30.08
CA GLY A 1177 -32.91 -5.67 -30.27
C GLY A 1177 -32.79 -4.56 -29.22
N ASP A 1178 -33.90 -3.89 -28.92
CA ASP A 1178 -34.03 -2.88 -27.84
C ASP A 1178 -35.08 -3.37 -26.83
N PRO A 1179 -34.74 -4.32 -25.93
CA PRO A 1179 -35.70 -4.95 -25.03
C PRO A 1179 -36.11 -4.08 -23.84
N ALA A 1180 -35.32 -3.07 -23.47
CA ALA A 1180 -35.73 -2.04 -22.50
C ALA A 1180 -36.73 -1.06 -23.10
N GLY A 1181 -36.81 -0.99 -24.44
CA GLY A 1181 -37.58 0.03 -25.14
C GLY A 1181 -37.03 1.41 -24.81
N LEU A 1182 -35.75 1.64 -25.09
CA LEU A 1182 -35.10 2.95 -24.95
C LEU A 1182 -35.83 4.03 -25.76
N GLY A 1183 -36.63 3.68 -26.78
CA GLY A 1183 -37.55 4.63 -27.42
C GLY A 1183 -38.67 5.22 -26.54
N ASN A 1184 -38.87 4.69 -25.33
CA ASN A 1184 -39.77 5.23 -24.31
C ASN A 1184 -39.13 6.33 -23.44
N TRP A 1185 -37.90 6.75 -23.74
CA TRP A 1185 -37.29 7.93 -23.10
C TRP A 1185 -38.22 9.16 -23.22
N PRO A 1186 -38.26 10.06 -22.21
CA PRO A 1186 -39.10 11.26 -22.26
C PRO A 1186 -38.89 12.07 -23.54
N LYS A 1187 -40.00 12.46 -24.20
CA LYS A 1187 -39.96 13.29 -25.41
C LYS A 1187 -39.68 14.74 -25.07
N VAL A 1188 -38.40 15.05 -24.89
CA VAL A 1188 -37.86 16.39 -24.64
C VAL A 1188 -37.47 17.07 -25.95
N ASN A 1189 -37.49 18.40 -25.99
CA ASN A 1189 -37.15 19.15 -27.21
C ASN A 1189 -35.64 19.03 -27.51
N GLY A 1190 -35.28 18.89 -28.78
CA GLY A 1190 -33.88 18.78 -29.21
C GLY A 1190 -33.28 17.37 -29.17
N PHE A 1191 -33.99 16.38 -28.60
CA PHE A 1191 -33.60 14.97 -28.68
C PHE A 1191 -34.51 14.16 -29.62
N THR A 1192 -33.89 13.26 -30.36
CA THR A 1192 -34.56 12.13 -31.00
C THR A 1192 -34.58 10.97 -30.01
N THR A 1193 -35.75 10.48 -29.62
CA THR A 1193 -35.84 9.28 -28.75
C THR A 1193 -35.14 8.08 -29.41
N PRO A 1194 -34.47 7.19 -28.65
CA PRO A 1194 -33.94 5.91 -29.15
C PRO A 1194 -35.01 5.02 -29.78
N GLY A 1195 -34.65 3.82 -30.25
CA GLY A 1195 -35.58 2.82 -30.81
C GLY A 1195 -36.23 3.16 -32.16
N VAL A 1196 -36.16 4.43 -32.59
CA VAL A 1196 -36.48 4.94 -33.94
C VAL A 1196 -35.34 4.64 -34.90
#